data_AF-A0A452SBP7-F1
#
_entry.id   AF-A0A452SBP7-F1
#
_cell.length_a   1.000
_cell.length_b   1.000
_cell.length_c   1.000
_cell.angle_alpha   90.00
_cell.angle_beta   90.00
_cell.angle_gamma   90.00
#
_symmetry.space_group_name_H-M   'P 1'
#
loop_
_entity.id
_entity.type
_entity.pdbx_description
1 polymer ?
#
loop_
_entity_poly.entity_id
_entity_poly.type
_entity_poly.pdbx_seq_one_letter_code
_entity_poly.pdbx_strand_id
1 'polypeptide(L)'
;MPAGAPLADDSSDFQFHFLKSGGLPLVLSMLTRNNFLPNADMETRRGAYLNALKIAKLLLTAIGYGHVRAVAEACQPGVEGVNPMTSVNQVTHDQAVVLQSALQSIPNPSSECMLRNVSIRLAQQISDEASRYMPDICVIRAIQKIIWASGCGALQLVFSPNEEITKIYEKTNAGNEPDLEDEQVCCEALEVMTLCFALIPTALDALSKEKAWQTFIIDLLLHCHSKTVRQVAQEQFFLMCTRCCMGHRPLLFFITLLFTVLGSTARERAKHSGDYFTLLRHLLNYAYNSNINIPNAEVLLNNEIDWLKRIRDDVKRTGETGVEETILEGHLGVTKELLAFQTPEKKYHIGCEKGGANLIKELIDDFIFPASNVYLQYMRNGELPAEQAIPVCSSPATINAGFELLVALAVGCVRNLKQIVDSLTEMYYIGTAITTCEALTEWEYLPPVGPRPPKGFVGLKNAGATCYMNSVIQQLYMIPSIRNGILAIEGTGSDVDDDMSGDEKQDNESNVDPRDDVFGYPQQFEDKPALSKTEDRKEYNIGVLRHLQVIFGHLAASRLQYYVPRGFWKQFRLWGEPVNLREQHDALEFFNSLVDSLDEALKALGHPAMLSKVLGGSFADQKICQGCPHRYECEESFTTLNVDIRNHQNLLDSLEQYVKGDLLEGANNNHVHGQPYTGPAAHHMNNPQRTGQRAQENYEGSEEVSPPQTKDQ
;
A
#
# COMPACT_ATOMS: atom_id res chain seq x y z
N MET A 1 -37.45 -24.33 -4.05
CA MET A 1 -37.07 -23.61 -2.81
C MET A 1 -36.81 -22.16 -3.19
N PRO A 2 -37.37 -21.17 -2.47
CA PRO A 2 -37.25 -19.74 -2.80
C PRO A 2 -35.80 -19.24 -2.97
N ALA A 3 -34.83 -19.94 -2.38
CA ALA A 3 -33.41 -19.62 -2.45
C ALA A 3 -32.76 -19.76 -3.84
N GLY A 4 -33.31 -20.60 -4.74
CA GLY A 4 -32.72 -20.82 -6.06
C GLY A 4 -33.08 -19.76 -7.12
N ALA A 5 -34.18 -19.02 -6.90
CA ALA A 5 -34.67 -17.99 -7.81
C ALA A 5 -35.41 -16.90 -7.01
N PRO A 6 -34.70 -15.93 -6.41
CA PRO A 6 -35.28 -14.95 -5.49
C PRO A 6 -36.27 -13.97 -6.15
N LEU A 7 -36.22 -13.86 -7.48
CA LEU A 7 -37.13 -13.06 -8.30
C LEU A 7 -38.22 -13.89 -9.01
N ALA A 8 -38.35 -15.19 -8.71
CA ALA A 8 -39.48 -15.97 -9.22
C ALA A 8 -40.81 -15.59 -8.54
N ASP A 9 -41.93 -15.85 -9.21
CA ASP A 9 -43.26 -15.53 -8.68
C ASP A 9 -43.55 -16.28 -7.38
N ASP A 10 -43.24 -17.59 -7.32
CA ASP A 10 -43.37 -18.40 -6.10
C ASP A 10 -42.57 -17.83 -4.90
N SER A 11 -41.38 -17.29 -5.16
CA SER A 11 -40.53 -16.64 -4.14
C SER A 11 -41.15 -15.33 -3.66
N SER A 12 -41.67 -14.53 -4.59
CA SER A 12 -42.38 -13.28 -4.28
C SER A 12 -43.62 -13.54 -3.45
N ASP A 13 -44.40 -14.56 -3.80
CA ASP A 13 -45.61 -14.95 -3.07
C ASP A 13 -45.27 -15.40 -1.65
N PHE A 14 -44.21 -16.19 -1.46
CA PHE A 14 -43.75 -16.56 -0.12
C PHE A 14 -43.36 -15.33 0.71
N GLN A 15 -42.56 -14.42 0.15
CA GLN A 15 -42.11 -13.20 0.83
C GLN A 15 -43.28 -12.32 1.29
N PHE A 16 -44.27 -12.12 0.40
CA PHE A 16 -45.48 -11.38 0.69
C PHE A 16 -46.32 -12.03 1.80
N HIS A 17 -46.62 -13.32 1.67
CA HIS A 17 -47.42 -14.03 2.68
C HIS A 17 -46.70 -14.12 4.02
N PHE A 18 -45.36 -14.24 4.04
CA PHE A 18 -44.57 -14.21 5.26
C PHE A 18 -44.69 -12.87 5.98
N LEU A 19 -44.56 -11.74 5.27
CA LEU A 19 -44.73 -10.41 5.87
C LEU A 19 -46.16 -10.23 6.42
N LYS A 20 -47.17 -10.55 5.61
CA LYS A 20 -48.60 -10.41 5.96
C LYS A 20 -49.00 -11.25 7.16
N SER A 21 -48.37 -12.42 7.33
CA SER A 21 -48.60 -13.33 8.47
C SER A 21 -47.90 -12.89 9.76
N GLY A 22 -47.30 -11.70 9.80
CA GLY A 22 -46.60 -11.18 10.98
C GLY A 22 -45.12 -11.57 11.06
N GLY A 23 -44.50 -11.91 9.92
CA GLY A 23 -43.09 -12.31 9.85
C GLY A 23 -42.12 -11.25 10.37
N LEU A 24 -42.34 -9.96 10.06
CA LEU A 24 -41.46 -8.91 10.60
C LEU A 24 -41.62 -8.74 12.12
N PRO A 25 -42.83 -8.55 12.69
CA PRO A 25 -43.00 -8.53 14.14
C PRO A 25 -42.37 -9.73 14.84
N LEU A 26 -42.46 -10.93 14.25
CA LEU A 26 -41.80 -12.12 14.76
C LEU A 26 -40.27 -11.97 14.78
N VAL A 27 -39.66 -11.55 13.66
CA VAL A 27 -38.20 -11.35 13.56
C VAL A 27 -37.72 -10.25 14.51
N LEU A 28 -38.41 -9.11 14.58
CA LEU A 28 -38.07 -8.04 15.53
C LEU A 28 -38.23 -8.48 16.98
N SER A 29 -39.20 -9.34 17.28
CA SER A 29 -39.35 -9.95 18.61
C SER A 29 -38.17 -10.87 18.95
N MET A 30 -37.57 -11.55 17.98
CA MET A 30 -36.37 -12.36 18.20
C MET A 30 -35.18 -11.47 18.61
N LEU A 31 -35.03 -10.29 18.02
CA LEU A 31 -33.96 -9.34 18.33
C LEU A 31 -34.16 -8.61 19.66
N THR A 32 -35.42 -8.36 20.06
CA THR A 32 -35.77 -7.56 21.25
C THR A 32 -35.99 -8.38 22.51
N ARG A 33 -36.20 -9.70 22.41
CA ARG A 33 -36.44 -10.54 23.58
C ARG A 33 -35.17 -10.75 24.39
N ASN A 34 -35.28 -10.50 25.71
CA ASN A 34 -34.19 -10.64 26.70
C ASN A 34 -33.64 -12.08 26.89
N ASN A 35 -34.11 -13.04 26.10
CA ASN A 35 -33.78 -14.47 26.23
C ASN A 35 -33.81 -15.20 24.87
N PHE A 36 -33.36 -14.55 23.79
CA PHE A 36 -33.30 -15.22 22.49
C PHE A 36 -32.29 -16.38 22.52
N LEU A 37 -32.80 -17.62 22.33
CA LEU A 37 -32.04 -18.87 22.35
C LEU A 37 -31.07 -19.00 23.55
N PRO A 38 -31.59 -19.04 24.79
CA PRO A 38 -30.75 -18.96 26.00
C PRO A 38 -29.96 -20.25 26.25
N ASN A 39 -30.43 -21.38 25.70
CA ASN A 39 -29.84 -22.71 25.86
C ASN A 39 -29.03 -23.15 24.63
N ALA A 40 -28.93 -22.30 23.60
CA ALA A 40 -28.12 -22.62 22.42
C ALA A 40 -26.64 -22.31 22.68
N ASP A 41 -25.77 -23.06 22.02
CA ASP A 41 -24.34 -22.75 21.94
C ASP A 41 -24.09 -21.42 21.20
N MET A 42 -22.88 -20.87 21.34
CA MET A 42 -22.56 -19.54 20.81
C MET A 42 -22.58 -19.48 19.29
N GLU A 43 -22.15 -20.54 18.60
CA GLU A 43 -22.11 -20.63 17.15
C GLU A 43 -23.54 -20.60 16.58
N THR A 44 -24.42 -21.46 17.12
CA THR A 44 -25.85 -21.45 16.77
C THR A 44 -26.49 -20.09 17.05
N ARG A 45 -26.14 -19.45 18.18
CA ARG A 45 -26.73 -18.16 18.55
C ARG A 45 -26.25 -17.03 17.64
N ARG A 46 -24.96 -17.00 17.26
CA ARG A 46 -24.41 -16.06 16.27
C ARG A 46 -25.10 -16.23 14.92
N GLY A 47 -25.19 -17.46 14.43
CA GLY A 47 -25.90 -17.79 13.19
C GLY A 47 -27.38 -17.38 13.23
N ALA A 48 -28.07 -17.58 14.36
CA ALA A 48 -29.46 -17.18 14.51
C ALA A 48 -29.64 -15.66 14.49
N TYR A 49 -28.80 -14.90 15.20
CA TYR A 49 -28.82 -13.43 15.14
C TYR A 49 -28.52 -12.92 13.74
N LEU A 50 -27.48 -13.45 13.07
CA LEU A 50 -27.12 -13.04 11.72
C LEU A 50 -28.28 -13.25 10.74
N ASN A 51 -28.93 -14.42 10.78
CA ASN A 51 -30.09 -14.69 9.92
C ASN A 51 -31.29 -13.80 10.26
N ALA A 52 -31.58 -13.58 11.54
CA ALA A 52 -32.65 -12.68 11.96
C ALA A 52 -32.40 -11.24 11.47
N LEU A 53 -31.15 -10.75 11.55
CA LEU A 53 -30.76 -9.43 11.06
C LEU A 53 -30.88 -9.32 9.53
N LYS A 54 -30.42 -10.32 8.77
CA LYS A 54 -30.56 -10.34 7.31
C LYS A 54 -32.03 -10.34 6.86
N ILE A 55 -32.87 -11.12 7.53
CA ILE A 55 -34.32 -11.13 7.27
C ILE A 55 -34.92 -9.76 7.64
N ALA A 56 -34.56 -9.20 8.80
CA ALA A 56 -35.01 -7.87 9.21
C ALA A 56 -34.63 -6.80 8.20
N LYS A 57 -33.38 -6.79 7.71
CA LYS A 57 -32.88 -5.85 6.70
C LYS A 57 -33.73 -5.87 5.43
N LEU A 58 -33.99 -7.06 4.89
CA LEU A 58 -34.82 -7.23 3.69
C LEU A 58 -36.23 -6.67 3.91
N LEU A 59 -36.90 -7.07 5.00
CA LEU A 59 -38.28 -6.68 5.27
C LEU A 59 -38.41 -5.19 5.60
N LEU A 60 -37.50 -4.63 6.40
CA LEU A 60 -37.46 -3.20 6.72
C LEU A 60 -37.17 -2.36 5.46
N THR A 61 -36.33 -2.86 4.55
CA THR A 61 -36.06 -2.17 3.28
C THR A 61 -37.31 -2.15 2.41
N ALA A 62 -38.02 -3.27 2.31
CA ALA A 62 -39.30 -3.34 1.59
C ALA A 62 -40.35 -2.39 2.20
N ILE A 63 -40.41 -2.31 3.52
CA ILE A 63 -41.29 -1.38 4.23
C ILE A 63 -40.91 0.08 3.96
N GLY A 64 -39.62 0.40 3.89
CA GLY A 64 -39.15 1.74 3.53
C GLY A 64 -39.65 2.16 2.15
N TYR A 65 -39.44 1.32 1.13
CA TYR A 65 -39.96 1.58 -0.22
C TYR A 65 -41.49 1.63 -0.26
N GLY A 66 -42.17 0.73 0.48
CA GLY A 66 -43.61 0.69 0.57
C GLY A 66 -44.20 1.95 1.19
N HIS A 67 -43.58 2.47 2.25
CA HIS A 67 -44.01 3.69 2.94
C HIS A 67 -43.82 4.93 2.07
N VAL A 68 -42.67 5.08 1.40
CA VAL A 68 -42.44 6.17 0.43
C VAL A 68 -43.49 6.14 -0.68
N ARG A 69 -43.78 4.95 -1.21
CA ARG A 69 -44.79 4.78 -2.26
C ARG A 69 -46.19 5.14 -1.77
N ALA A 70 -46.60 4.66 -0.60
CA ALA A 70 -47.92 4.95 -0.03
C ALA A 70 -48.13 6.46 0.18
N VAL A 71 -47.10 7.17 0.66
CA VAL A 71 -47.13 8.62 0.83
C VAL A 71 -47.22 9.33 -0.53
N ALA A 72 -46.47 8.87 -1.54
CA ALA A 72 -46.51 9.44 -2.88
C ALA A 72 -47.88 9.25 -3.55
N GLU A 73 -48.50 8.06 -3.43
CA GLU A 73 -49.84 7.76 -3.95
C GLU A 73 -50.91 8.63 -3.26
N ALA A 74 -50.80 8.82 -1.95
CA ALA A 74 -51.71 9.67 -1.17
C ALA A 74 -51.58 11.18 -1.47
N CYS A 75 -50.49 11.62 -2.12
CA CYS A 75 -50.27 13.01 -2.51
C CYS A 75 -50.71 13.34 -3.95
N GLN A 76 -51.13 12.34 -4.75
CA GLN A 76 -51.60 12.59 -6.12
C GLN A 76 -53.01 13.21 -6.13
N PRO A 77 -53.27 14.24 -6.95
CA PRO A 77 -54.62 14.79 -7.10
C PRO A 77 -55.52 13.74 -7.77
N GLY A 78 -56.54 13.28 -7.03
CA GLY A 78 -57.47 12.26 -7.52
C GLY A 78 -58.21 12.69 -8.79
N VAL A 79 -58.28 11.79 -9.77
CA VAL A 79 -59.24 11.86 -10.87
C VAL A 79 -60.65 11.83 -10.27
N GLU A 80 -61.53 12.71 -10.78
CA GLU A 80 -62.88 12.99 -10.29
C GLU A 80 -63.65 11.76 -9.78
N GLY A 81 -64.05 11.79 -8.50
CA GLY A 81 -65.26 11.11 -8.05
C GLY A 81 -65.14 9.99 -7.00
N VAL A 82 -64.28 10.08 -5.97
CA VAL A 82 -64.51 9.41 -4.67
C VAL A 82 -63.86 10.21 -3.53
N ASN A 83 -64.65 10.60 -2.52
CA ASN A 83 -64.35 11.12 -1.17
C ASN A 83 -62.96 11.75 -0.85
N PRO A 84 -62.89 13.02 -0.41
CA PRO A 84 -61.66 13.65 0.07
C PRO A 84 -61.36 13.25 1.52
N MET A 85 -60.61 12.17 1.73
CA MET A 85 -60.09 11.79 3.05
C MET A 85 -58.88 10.90 2.77
N THR A 86 -57.63 11.34 2.85
CA THR A 86 -56.93 12.05 3.94
C THR A 86 -55.78 12.87 3.34
N SER A 87 -55.74 14.18 3.57
CA SER A 87 -54.55 14.99 3.26
C SER A 87 -53.38 14.51 4.12
N VAL A 88 -52.30 14.02 3.51
CA VAL A 88 -51.06 13.67 4.24
C VAL A 88 -50.50 14.91 4.93
N ASN A 89 -50.14 14.80 6.21
CA ASN A 89 -49.52 15.90 6.94
C ASN A 89 -48.15 16.25 6.33
N GLN A 90 -47.83 17.55 6.22
CA GLN A 90 -46.56 18.03 5.64
C GLN A 90 -45.32 17.35 6.26
N VAL A 91 -45.34 17.13 7.57
CA VAL A 91 -44.24 16.45 8.30
C VAL A 91 -44.03 15.01 7.81
N THR A 92 -45.11 14.29 7.52
CA THR A 92 -45.07 12.92 7.01
C THR A 92 -44.57 12.88 5.57
N HIS A 93 -44.96 13.87 4.76
CA HIS A 93 -44.42 14.04 3.42
C HIS A 93 -42.90 14.31 3.45
N ASP A 94 -42.44 15.26 4.27
CA ASP A 94 -41.02 15.58 4.40
C ASP A 94 -40.20 14.38 4.91
N GLN A 95 -40.77 13.59 5.83
CA GLN A 95 -40.23 12.29 6.28
C GLN A 95 -40.07 11.28 5.15
N ALA A 96 -41.09 11.13 4.31
CA ALA A 96 -41.01 10.23 3.16
C ALA A 96 -39.95 10.70 2.14
N VAL A 97 -39.77 12.00 1.93
CA VAL A 97 -38.74 12.53 1.02
C VAL A 97 -37.33 12.22 1.52
N VAL A 98 -37.05 12.44 2.81
CA VAL A 98 -35.75 12.10 3.39
C VAL A 98 -35.51 10.60 3.35
N LEU A 99 -36.52 9.79 3.70
CA LEU A 99 -36.44 8.34 3.58
C LEU A 99 -36.18 7.90 2.14
N GLN A 100 -36.83 8.50 1.15
CA GLN A 100 -36.59 8.23 -0.27
C GLN A 100 -35.13 8.53 -0.66
N SER A 101 -34.58 9.64 -0.19
CA SER A 101 -33.16 9.97 -0.41
C SER A 101 -32.24 8.98 0.31
N ALA A 102 -32.55 8.58 1.54
CA ALA A 102 -31.78 7.61 2.30
C ALA A 102 -31.73 6.24 1.61
N LEU A 103 -32.87 5.78 1.07
CA LEU A 103 -32.98 4.49 0.38
C LEU A 103 -32.19 4.41 -0.94
N GLN A 104 -31.71 5.52 -1.49
CA GLN A 104 -30.78 5.52 -2.61
C GLN A 104 -29.39 5.02 -2.21
N SER A 105 -29.01 5.19 -0.95
CA SER A 105 -27.70 4.80 -0.40
C SER A 105 -27.79 3.63 0.58
N ILE A 106 -28.97 3.36 1.16
CA ILE A 106 -29.19 2.34 2.19
C ILE A 106 -30.32 1.37 1.75
N PRO A 107 -30.09 0.06 1.66
CA PRO A 107 -28.79 -0.62 1.70
C PRO A 107 -27.89 -0.26 0.51
N ASN A 108 -26.58 -0.54 0.64
CA ASN A 108 -25.58 -0.15 -0.36
C ASN A 108 -25.94 -0.71 -1.75
N PRO A 109 -26.11 0.15 -2.77
CA PRO A 109 -26.60 -0.28 -4.08
C PRO A 109 -25.67 -1.25 -4.81
N SER A 110 -24.36 -1.18 -4.57
CA SER A 110 -23.35 -2.00 -5.24
C SER A 110 -23.29 -3.41 -4.66
N SER A 111 -23.32 -3.54 -3.32
CA SER A 111 -23.24 -4.85 -2.65
C SER A 111 -24.61 -5.53 -2.48
N GLU A 112 -25.69 -4.75 -2.33
CA GLU A 112 -27.04 -5.24 -1.97
C GLU A 112 -28.06 -5.13 -3.11
N CYS A 113 -27.61 -5.16 -4.37
CA CYS A 113 -28.47 -5.01 -5.55
C CYS A 113 -29.66 -5.99 -5.55
N MET A 114 -29.41 -7.27 -5.24
CA MET A 114 -30.47 -8.28 -5.17
C MET A 114 -31.46 -8.02 -4.04
N LEU A 115 -30.99 -7.66 -2.84
CA LEU A 115 -31.84 -7.33 -1.71
C LEU A 115 -32.73 -6.13 -2.05
N ARG A 116 -32.19 -5.09 -2.69
CA ARG A 116 -32.97 -3.91 -3.14
C ARG A 116 -34.03 -4.30 -4.16
N ASN A 117 -33.70 -5.10 -5.17
CA ASN A 117 -34.66 -5.53 -6.20
C ASN A 117 -35.82 -6.33 -5.61
N VAL A 118 -35.53 -7.27 -4.71
CA VAL A 118 -36.55 -8.04 -3.99
C VAL A 118 -37.41 -7.11 -3.12
N SER A 119 -36.77 -6.18 -2.39
CA SER A 119 -37.47 -5.22 -1.53
C SER A 119 -38.40 -4.30 -2.31
N ILE A 120 -37.97 -3.80 -3.47
CA ILE A 120 -38.79 -2.96 -4.35
C ILE A 120 -40.00 -3.74 -4.86
N ARG A 121 -39.82 -5.00 -5.29
CA ARG A 121 -40.94 -5.84 -5.74
C ARG A 121 -41.93 -6.11 -4.61
N LEU A 122 -41.44 -6.46 -3.43
CA LEU A 122 -42.27 -6.70 -2.26
C LEU A 122 -43.03 -5.42 -1.85
N ALA A 123 -42.36 -4.27 -1.88
CA ALA A 123 -42.94 -2.96 -1.60
C ALA A 123 -44.15 -2.63 -2.48
N GLN A 124 -44.16 -3.10 -3.74
CA GLN A 124 -45.29 -2.89 -4.65
C GLN A 124 -46.57 -3.58 -4.21
N GLN A 125 -46.47 -4.65 -3.41
CA GLN A 125 -47.61 -5.44 -2.95
C GLN A 125 -48.10 -5.01 -1.56
N ILE A 126 -47.31 -4.22 -0.82
CA ILE A 126 -47.55 -3.92 0.61
C ILE A 126 -47.71 -2.42 0.90
N SER A 127 -47.78 -1.55 -0.11
CA SER A 127 -47.80 -0.08 0.06
C SER A 127 -48.85 0.36 1.08
N ASP A 128 -50.08 -0.14 0.97
CA ASP A 128 -51.21 0.22 1.86
C ASP A 128 -51.00 -0.19 3.33
N GLU A 129 -50.14 -1.17 3.61
CA GLU A 129 -49.92 -1.73 4.94
C GLU A 129 -48.55 -1.39 5.53
N ALA A 130 -47.62 -0.83 4.74
CA ALA A 130 -46.23 -0.58 5.13
C ALA A 130 -46.10 0.26 6.41
N SER A 131 -46.94 1.29 6.57
CA SER A 131 -46.96 2.17 7.75
C SER A 131 -47.28 1.45 9.06
N ARG A 132 -47.91 0.26 9.02
CA ARG A 132 -48.22 -0.54 10.23
C ARG A 132 -47.01 -1.27 10.79
N TYR A 133 -45.96 -1.43 9.98
CA TYR A 133 -44.80 -2.25 10.28
C TYR A 133 -43.54 -1.42 10.56
N MET A 134 -43.69 -0.11 10.84
CA MET A 134 -42.58 0.74 11.26
C MET A 134 -41.93 0.20 12.54
N PRO A 135 -40.59 0.16 12.64
CA PRO A 135 -39.93 -0.19 13.89
C PRO A 135 -40.21 0.86 14.97
N ASP A 136 -39.82 0.56 16.22
CA ASP A 136 -39.84 1.51 17.33
C ASP A 136 -38.43 1.76 17.88
N ILE A 137 -38.30 2.68 18.84
CA ILE A 137 -37.01 2.97 19.49
C ILE A 137 -36.49 1.79 20.34
N CYS A 138 -37.36 0.88 20.78
CA CYS A 138 -36.97 -0.31 21.54
C CYS A 138 -36.20 -1.29 20.66
N VAL A 139 -36.61 -1.45 19.39
CA VAL A 139 -35.86 -2.21 18.37
C VAL A 139 -34.47 -1.63 18.18
N ILE A 140 -34.34 -0.30 18.05
CA ILE A 140 -33.03 0.36 17.89
C ILE A 140 -32.13 0.09 19.11
N ARG A 141 -32.65 0.23 20.33
CA ARG A 141 -31.88 -0.05 21.56
C ARG A 141 -31.46 -1.52 21.67
N ALA A 142 -32.31 -2.45 21.24
CA ALA A 142 -31.97 -3.87 21.22
C ALA A 142 -30.85 -4.15 20.21
N ILE A 143 -30.94 -3.61 18.99
CA ILE A 143 -29.90 -3.74 17.97
C ILE A 143 -28.60 -3.08 18.43
N GLN A 144 -28.66 -1.91 19.06
CA GLN A 144 -27.49 -1.23 19.66
C GLN A 144 -26.77 -2.17 20.63
N LYS A 145 -27.48 -2.88 21.51
CA LYS A 145 -26.87 -3.85 22.43
C LYS A 145 -26.26 -5.05 21.72
N ILE A 146 -26.89 -5.55 20.65
CA ILE A 146 -26.34 -6.64 19.82
C ILE A 146 -25.00 -6.20 19.23
N ILE A 147 -24.96 -5.03 18.59
CA ILE A 147 -23.74 -4.45 18.00
C ILE A 147 -22.66 -4.29 19.07
N TRP A 148 -23.01 -3.72 20.22
CA TRP A 148 -22.04 -3.41 21.26
C TRP A 148 -21.39 -4.69 21.82
N ALA A 149 -22.18 -5.73 22.04
CA ALA A 149 -21.71 -7.02 22.55
C ALA A 149 -20.95 -7.85 21.51
N SER A 150 -21.38 -7.87 20.24
CA SER A 150 -20.66 -8.57 19.17
C SER A 150 -19.36 -7.86 18.79
N GLY A 151 -19.31 -6.53 18.84
CA GLY A 151 -18.10 -5.74 18.54
C GLY A 151 -16.93 -5.97 19.52
N CYS A 152 -17.20 -6.48 20.73
CA CYS A 152 -16.16 -6.94 21.67
C CYS A 152 -16.02 -8.47 21.75
N GLY A 153 -16.61 -9.22 20.81
CA GLY A 153 -16.55 -10.69 20.78
C GLY A 153 -17.26 -11.37 21.95
N ALA A 154 -18.24 -10.71 22.57
CA ALA A 154 -18.91 -11.19 23.80
C ALA A 154 -20.43 -11.13 23.67
N LEU A 155 -20.98 -11.78 22.63
CA LEU A 155 -22.42 -11.81 22.34
C LEU A 155 -23.29 -12.36 23.51
N GLN A 156 -22.70 -13.05 24.49
CA GLN A 156 -23.38 -13.46 25.73
C GLN A 156 -23.82 -12.29 26.61
N LEU A 157 -23.24 -11.10 26.41
CA LEU A 157 -23.52 -9.90 27.19
C LEU A 157 -24.59 -9.01 26.58
N VAL A 158 -25.27 -9.44 25.49
CA VAL A 158 -26.36 -8.68 24.87
C VAL A 158 -27.44 -8.26 25.87
N PHE A 159 -27.64 -9.03 26.94
CA PHE A 159 -28.62 -8.74 27.99
C PHE A 159 -28.02 -8.14 29.26
N SER A 160 -26.70 -7.99 29.32
CA SER A 160 -26.01 -7.34 30.45
C SER A 160 -26.23 -5.82 30.45
N PRO A 161 -25.95 -5.15 31.59
CA PRO A 161 -25.82 -3.70 31.67
C PRO A 161 -24.70 -3.19 30.74
N ASN A 162 -24.91 -2.01 30.13
CA ASN A 162 -23.93 -1.42 29.19
C ASN A 162 -22.55 -1.21 29.83
N GLU A 163 -22.50 -0.93 31.13
CA GLU A 163 -21.26 -0.75 31.89
C GLU A 163 -20.38 -2.02 31.92
N GLU A 164 -20.98 -3.21 31.86
CA GLU A 164 -20.22 -4.46 31.80
C GLU A 164 -19.57 -4.65 30.42
N ILE A 165 -20.28 -4.25 29.36
CA ILE A 165 -19.78 -4.31 27.98
C ILE A 165 -18.62 -3.33 27.80
N THR A 166 -18.78 -2.06 28.20
CA THR A 166 -17.71 -1.05 28.11
C THR A 166 -16.46 -1.44 28.89
N LYS A 167 -16.60 -2.09 30.06
CA LYS A 167 -15.44 -2.60 30.80
C LYS A 167 -14.61 -3.60 30.00
N ILE A 168 -15.19 -4.33 29.04
CA ILE A 168 -14.44 -5.23 28.15
C ILE A 168 -13.68 -4.42 27.10
N TYR A 169 -14.32 -3.45 26.46
CA TYR A 169 -13.65 -2.51 25.55
C TYR A 169 -12.45 -1.80 26.22
N GLU A 170 -12.56 -1.44 27.50
CA GLU A 170 -11.48 -0.79 28.26
C GLU A 170 -10.35 -1.76 28.69
N LYS A 171 -10.69 -2.98 29.12
CA LYS A 171 -9.73 -3.94 29.71
C LYS A 171 -8.87 -4.68 28.70
N THR A 172 -9.24 -4.71 27.42
CA THR A 172 -8.61 -5.62 26.46
C THR A 172 -7.33 -5.00 25.90
N ASN A 173 -6.23 -5.16 26.64
CA ASN A 173 -4.85 -5.16 26.09
C ASN A 173 -4.36 -6.61 25.85
N ALA A 174 -5.25 -7.61 25.95
CA ALA A 174 -4.94 -9.01 25.73
C ALA A 174 -6.19 -9.80 25.26
N GLY A 175 -6.32 -10.05 23.95
CA GLY A 175 -6.65 -11.41 23.48
C GLY A 175 -8.05 -11.77 22.98
N ASN A 176 -9.08 -10.93 23.04
CA ASN A 176 -10.38 -11.27 22.42
C ASN A 176 -10.71 -10.31 21.29
N GLU A 177 -10.03 -10.45 20.15
CA GLU A 177 -10.57 -9.93 18.89
C GLU A 177 -11.89 -10.66 18.61
N PRO A 178 -12.93 -9.97 18.10
CA PRO A 178 -14.17 -10.65 17.74
C PRO A 178 -13.89 -11.69 16.65
N ASP A 179 -14.46 -12.88 16.81
CA ASP A 179 -14.39 -13.92 15.78
C ASP A 179 -15.07 -13.42 14.49
N LEU A 180 -14.73 -14.01 13.33
CA LEU A 180 -15.32 -13.65 12.04
C LEU A 180 -16.86 -13.64 12.06
N GLU A 181 -17.48 -14.56 12.80
CA GLU A 181 -18.94 -14.63 12.96
C GLU A 181 -19.50 -13.47 13.80
N ASP A 182 -18.78 -13.05 14.84
CA ASP A 182 -19.16 -11.89 15.66
C ASP A 182 -19.02 -10.60 14.84
N GLU A 183 -17.97 -10.48 14.01
CA GLU A 183 -17.82 -9.38 13.05
C GLU A 183 -19.01 -9.32 12.09
N GLN A 184 -19.41 -10.45 11.51
CA GLN A 184 -20.57 -10.52 10.60
C GLN A 184 -21.87 -10.07 11.28
N VAL A 185 -22.13 -10.56 12.50
CA VAL A 185 -23.31 -10.13 13.28
C VAL A 185 -23.25 -8.63 13.56
N CYS A 186 -22.09 -8.11 13.96
CA CYS A 186 -21.89 -6.69 14.26
C CYS A 186 -22.15 -5.80 13.04
N CYS A 187 -21.52 -6.13 11.91
CA CYS A 187 -21.65 -5.36 10.67
C CYS A 187 -23.08 -5.37 10.13
N GLU A 188 -23.73 -6.54 10.09
CA GLU A 188 -25.13 -6.64 9.65
C GLU A 188 -26.05 -5.86 10.60
N ALA A 189 -25.82 -5.94 11.91
CA ALA A 189 -26.60 -5.21 12.89
C ALA A 189 -26.44 -3.68 12.75
N LEU A 190 -25.24 -3.18 12.46
CA LEU A 190 -24.99 -1.75 12.18
C LEU A 190 -25.81 -1.27 10.98
N GLU A 191 -25.84 -2.03 9.88
CA GLU A 191 -26.62 -1.68 8.70
C GLU A 191 -28.14 -1.69 8.96
N VAL A 192 -28.64 -2.70 9.69
CA VAL A 192 -30.05 -2.75 10.11
C VAL A 192 -30.38 -1.57 11.01
N MET A 193 -29.48 -1.17 11.91
CA MET A 193 -29.68 0.01 12.76
C MET A 193 -29.74 1.31 11.94
N THR A 194 -28.89 1.47 10.93
CA THR A 194 -28.94 2.61 10.00
C THR A 194 -30.29 2.69 9.29
N LEU A 195 -30.80 1.55 8.83
CA LEU A 195 -32.11 1.45 8.20
C LEU A 195 -33.27 1.77 9.17
N CYS A 196 -33.19 1.31 10.42
CA CYS A 196 -34.15 1.70 11.46
C CYS A 196 -34.15 3.21 11.72
N PHE A 197 -32.98 3.87 11.71
CA PHE A 197 -32.91 5.33 11.80
C PHE A 197 -33.50 6.02 10.57
N ALA A 198 -33.32 5.48 9.36
CA ALA A 198 -33.95 6.02 8.16
C ALA A 198 -35.48 5.98 8.25
N LEU A 199 -36.03 4.88 8.81
CA LEU A 199 -37.47 4.70 9.02
C LEU A 199 -38.01 5.53 10.20
N ILE A 200 -37.18 5.82 11.21
CA ILE A 200 -37.56 6.65 12.38
C ILE A 200 -36.51 7.75 12.62
N PRO A 201 -36.48 8.82 11.80
CA PRO A 201 -35.48 9.88 11.91
C PRO A 201 -35.44 10.55 13.31
N THR A 202 -36.59 10.64 13.98
CA THR A 202 -36.71 11.26 15.31
C THR A 202 -36.02 10.46 16.44
N ALA A 203 -35.71 9.18 16.22
CA ALA A 203 -35.06 8.35 17.24
C ALA A 203 -33.62 8.78 17.48
N LEU A 204 -32.92 9.28 16.46
CA LEU A 204 -31.53 9.71 16.57
C LEU A 204 -31.38 10.93 17.47
N ASP A 205 -32.31 11.88 17.40
CA ASP A 205 -32.36 13.05 18.29
C ASP A 205 -32.59 12.67 19.75
N ALA A 206 -33.37 11.60 20.00
CA ALA A 206 -33.61 11.09 21.35
C ALA A 206 -32.35 10.42 21.92
N LEU A 207 -31.72 9.52 21.13
CA LEU A 207 -30.52 8.79 21.55
C LEU A 207 -29.30 9.71 21.72
N SER A 208 -29.17 10.78 20.92
CA SER A 208 -28.05 11.73 21.03
C SER A 208 -27.93 12.41 22.41
N LYS A 209 -29.02 12.41 23.19
CA LYS A 209 -29.03 12.95 24.57
C LYS A 209 -28.57 11.93 25.62
N GLU A 210 -28.47 10.67 25.26
CA GLU A 210 -28.14 9.58 26.18
C GLU A 210 -26.61 9.39 26.25
N LYS A 211 -26.06 9.29 27.46
CA LYS A 211 -24.63 9.00 27.66
C LYS A 211 -24.23 7.66 27.03
N ALA A 212 -25.12 6.67 27.10
CA ALA A 212 -24.88 5.35 26.53
C ALA A 212 -24.63 5.39 25.01
N TRP A 213 -25.29 6.30 24.29
CA TRP A 213 -25.08 6.49 22.85
C TRP A 213 -23.69 7.06 22.55
N GLN A 214 -23.24 8.03 23.35
CA GLN A 214 -21.89 8.61 23.23
C GLN A 214 -20.82 7.54 23.47
N THR A 215 -20.94 6.77 24.55
CA THR A 215 -20.01 5.67 24.86
C THR A 215 -20.02 4.60 23.78
N PHE A 216 -21.20 4.24 23.24
CA PHE A 216 -21.32 3.27 22.15
C PHE A 216 -20.54 3.70 20.89
N ILE A 217 -20.63 4.97 20.49
CA ILE A 217 -19.88 5.50 19.34
C ILE A 217 -18.36 5.44 19.59
N ILE A 218 -17.93 5.86 20.78
CA ILE A 218 -16.51 5.87 21.16
C ILE A 218 -15.95 4.45 21.22
N ASP A 219 -16.68 3.52 21.84
CA ASP A 219 -16.27 2.13 21.99
C ASP A 219 -16.08 1.47 20.62
N LEU A 220 -17.02 1.66 19.69
CA LEU A 220 -16.91 1.10 18.34
C LEU A 220 -15.80 1.74 17.51
N LEU A 221 -15.60 3.06 17.57
CA LEU A 221 -14.61 3.73 16.72
C LEU A 221 -13.18 3.65 17.24
N LEU A 222 -12.98 3.58 18.57
CA LEU A 222 -11.66 3.71 19.19
C LEU A 222 -11.25 2.50 20.04
N HIS A 223 -12.18 1.82 20.69
CA HIS A 223 -11.86 0.68 21.56
C HIS A 223 -12.06 -0.69 20.89
N CYS A 224 -12.86 -0.77 19.83
CA CYS A 224 -13.04 -2.00 19.08
C CYS A 224 -11.73 -2.37 18.39
N HIS A 225 -11.28 -3.62 18.53
CA HIS A 225 -10.02 -4.10 17.96
C HIS A 225 -10.15 -4.49 16.48
N SER A 226 -11.34 -4.95 16.07
CA SER A 226 -11.61 -5.33 14.68
C SER A 226 -11.61 -4.12 13.76
N LYS A 227 -10.72 -4.15 12.76
CA LYS A 227 -10.67 -3.15 11.70
C LYS A 227 -11.95 -3.17 10.86
N THR A 228 -12.48 -4.35 10.54
CA THR A 228 -13.71 -4.52 9.76
C THR A 228 -14.89 -3.82 10.44
N VAL A 229 -15.06 -4.05 11.74
CA VAL A 229 -16.13 -3.43 12.53
C VAL A 229 -15.97 -1.91 12.57
N ARG A 230 -14.75 -1.40 12.79
CA ARG A 230 -14.48 0.06 12.78
C ARG A 230 -14.79 0.70 11.43
N GLN A 231 -14.43 0.04 10.33
CA GLN A 231 -14.71 0.51 8.97
C GLN A 231 -16.22 0.57 8.69
N VAL A 232 -16.97 -0.48 9.04
CA VAL A 232 -18.44 -0.45 8.87
C VAL A 232 -19.06 0.57 9.81
N ALA A 233 -18.59 0.68 11.06
CA ALA A 233 -19.09 1.67 12.02
C ALA A 233 -18.92 3.10 11.51
N GLN A 234 -17.76 3.46 10.95
CA GLN A 234 -17.55 4.80 10.40
C GLN A 234 -18.47 5.08 9.20
N GLU A 235 -18.65 4.13 8.28
CA GLU A 235 -19.57 4.30 7.14
C GLU A 235 -21.03 4.45 7.60
N GLN A 236 -21.47 3.58 8.51
CA GLN A 236 -22.84 3.58 8.99
C GLN A 236 -23.15 4.82 9.83
N PHE A 237 -22.24 5.27 10.70
CA PHE A 237 -22.41 6.53 11.42
C PHE A 237 -22.46 7.75 10.50
N PHE A 238 -21.65 7.77 9.44
CA PHE A 238 -21.73 8.81 8.41
C PHE A 238 -23.12 8.82 7.76
N LEU A 239 -23.65 7.66 7.36
CA LEU A 239 -24.99 7.56 6.77
C LEU A 239 -26.10 7.99 7.75
N MET A 240 -26.03 7.55 9.01
CA MET A 240 -27.02 7.91 10.04
C MET A 240 -27.16 9.42 10.23
N CYS A 241 -26.05 10.16 10.25
CA CYS A 241 -26.07 11.60 10.52
C CYS A 241 -26.17 12.49 9.26
N THR A 242 -26.05 11.93 8.05
CA THR A 242 -26.16 12.69 6.79
C THR A 242 -27.40 12.33 5.96
N ARG A 243 -27.94 11.12 6.11
CA ARG A 243 -29.06 10.60 5.30
C ARG A 243 -30.29 10.23 6.12
N CYS A 244 -30.13 9.80 7.38
CA CYS A 244 -31.24 9.28 8.19
C CYS A 244 -31.89 10.33 9.12
N CYS A 245 -31.51 11.60 9.05
CA CYS A 245 -32.01 12.62 9.98
C CYS A 245 -32.64 13.83 9.32
N MET A 246 -33.52 14.50 10.08
CA MET A 246 -34.12 15.77 9.70
C MET A 246 -33.22 16.93 10.14
N GLY A 247 -32.67 17.67 9.18
CA GLY A 247 -31.77 18.78 9.44
C GLY A 247 -30.37 18.34 9.89
N HIS A 248 -29.67 19.23 10.61
CA HIS A 248 -28.21 19.10 10.81
C HIS A 248 -27.79 18.86 12.27
N ARG A 249 -28.74 18.68 13.19
CA ARG A 249 -28.43 18.52 14.62
C ARG A 249 -27.62 17.24 14.91
N PRO A 250 -27.96 16.06 14.37
CA PRO A 250 -27.17 14.86 14.59
C PRO A 250 -25.75 14.99 14.03
N LEU A 251 -25.59 15.58 12.83
CA LEU A 251 -24.27 15.87 12.26
C LEU A 251 -23.40 16.71 13.21
N LEU A 252 -23.94 17.82 13.73
CA LEU A 252 -23.23 18.68 14.67
C LEU A 252 -22.92 17.98 16.00
N PHE A 253 -23.82 17.10 16.47
CA PHE A 253 -23.57 16.27 17.64
C PHE A 253 -22.38 15.32 17.43
N PHE A 254 -22.34 14.60 16.31
CA PHE A 254 -21.23 13.70 15.99
C PHE A 254 -19.90 14.46 15.89
N ILE A 255 -19.87 15.57 15.15
CA ILE A 255 -18.65 16.41 15.05
C ILE A 255 -18.19 16.85 16.45
N THR A 256 -19.11 17.36 17.28
CA THR A 256 -18.79 17.82 18.64
C THR A 256 -18.25 16.68 19.50
N LEU A 257 -18.90 15.52 19.50
CA LEU A 257 -18.48 14.34 20.25
C LEU A 257 -17.07 13.90 19.84
N LEU A 258 -16.80 13.80 18.54
CA LEU A 258 -15.50 13.37 18.04
C LEU A 258 -14.39 14.34 18.47
N PHE A 259 -14.60 15.66 18.39
CA PHE A 259 -13.62 16.63 18.89
C PHE A 259 -13.39 16.54 20.41
N THR A 260 -14.41 16.16 21.20
CA THR A 260 -14.23 16.03 22.67
C THR A 260 -13.27 14.91 23.08
N VAL A 261 -13.14 13.86 22.26
CA VAL A 261 -12.29 12.70 22.53
C VAL A 261 -10.95 12.74 21.78
N LEU A 262 -10.76 13.71 20.88
CA LEU A 262 -9.58 13.85 20.03
C LEU A 262 -8.28 13.96 20.86
N GLY A 263 -8.28 14.80 21.90
CA GLY A 263 -7.10 15.03 22.74
C GLY A 263 -6.83 13.97 23.80
N SER A 264 -7.76 13.04 24.03
CA SER A 264 -7.70 12.02 25.10
C SER A 264 -7.74 10.61 24.51
N THR A 265 -8.92 10.01 24.37
CA THR A 265 -9.10 8.61 23.97
C THR A 265 -8.47 8.31 22.60
N ALA A 266 -8.57 9.22 21.63
CA ALA A 266 -7.96 9.01 20.31
C ALA A 266 -6.43 8.93 20.40
N ARG A 267 -5.81 9.73 21.27
CA ARG A 267 -4.37 9.67 21.54
C ARG A 267 -3.96 8.40 22.29
N GLU A 268 -4.75 7.95 23.26
CA GLU A 268 -4.50 6.71 24.00
C GLU A 268 -4.62 5.46 23.11
N ARG A 269 -5.51 5.48 22.13
CA ARG A 269 -5.77 4.39 21.17
C ARG A 269 -5.27 4.71 19.76
N ALA A 270 -4.12 5.35 19.66
CA ALA A 270 -3.57 5.89 18.42
C ALA A 270 -3.48 4.90 17.24
N LYS A 271 -3.16 3.62 17.49
CA LYS A 271 -3.08 2.59 16.43
C LYS A 271 -4.42 2.26 15.77
N HIS A 272 -5.53 2.54 16.45
CA HIS A 272 -6.89 2.21 16.00
C HIS A 272 -7.69 3.44 15.55
N SER A 273 -7.12 4.66 15.65
CA SER A 273 -7.84 5.91 15.41
C SER A 273 -8.04 6.28 13.93
N GLY A 274 -7.52 5.49 12.98
CA GLY A 274 -7.60 5.82 11.55
C GLY A 274 -9.03 5.96 11.01
N ASP A 275 -9.91 5.02 11.38
CA ASP A 275 -11.32 5.03 10.97
C ASP A 275 -12.10 6.17 11.65
N TYR A 276 -11.72 6.50 12.89
CA TYR A 276 -12.23 7.67 13.64
C TYR A 276 -11.90 8.99 12.90
N PHE A 277 -10.66 9.18 12.46
CA PHE A 277 -10.28 10.38 11.70
C PHE A 277 -10.94 10.43 10.33
N THR A 278 -11.14 9.27 9.70
CA THR A 278 -11.86 9.16 8.44
C THR A 278 -13.30 9.62 8.58
N LEU A 279 -14.01 9.18 9.63
CA LEU A 279 -15.34 9.70 9.95
C LEU A 279 -15.33 11.21 10.15
N LEU A 280 -14.46 11.72 11.03
CA LEU A 280 -14.42 13.15 11.36
C LEU A 280 -14.18 14.01 10.11
N ARG A 281 -13.22 13.62 9.25
CA ARG A 281 -12.95 14.30 7.98
C ARG A 281 -14.16 14.27 7.05
N HIS A 282 -14.81 13.12 6.85
CA HIS A 282 -15.99 13.01 6.01
C HIS A 282 -17.15 13.88 6.52
N LEU A 283 -17.36 13.95 7.84
CA LEU A 283 -18.41 14.79 8.43
C LEU A 283 -18.12 16.29 8.22
N LEU A 284 -16.88 16.72 8.42
CA LEU A 284 -16.46 18.10 8.16
C LEU A 284 -16.63 18.46 6.68
N ASN A 285 -16.19 17.58 5.78
CA ASN A 285 -16.30 17.78 4.34
C ASN A 285 -17.78 17.87 3.90
N TYR A 286 -18.62 16.98 4.41
CA TYR A 286 -20.06 17.00 4.15
C TYR A 286 -20.72 18.28 4.68
N ALA A 287 -20.34 18.71 5.89
CA ALA A 287 -20.84 19.95 6.47
C ALA A 287 -20.49 21.17 5.61
N TYR A 288 -19.24 21.23 5.11
CA TYR A 288 -18.80 22.28 4.20
C TYR A 288 -19.58 22.27 2.87
N ASN A 289 -19.63 21.12 2.19
CA ASN A 289 -20.32 20.98 0.90
C ASN A 289 -21.83 21.26 1.00
N SER A 290 -22.42 21.02 2.17
CA SER A 290 -23.84 21.27 2.44
C SER A 290 -24.11 22.68 3.00
N ASN A 291 -23.10 23.56 3.07
CA ASN A 291 -23.17 24.91 3.65
C ASN A 291 -23.68 24.95 5.10
N ILE A 292 -23.31 23.95 5.90
CA ILE A 292 -23.68 23.85 7.31
C ILE A 292 -22.62 24.53 8.16
N ASN A 293 -23.02 25.53 8.95
CA ASN A 293 -22.10 26.22 9.84
C ASN A 293 -21.73 25.34 11.04
N ILE A 294 -20.43 25.14 11.25
CA ILE A 294 -19.89 24.43 12.42
C ILE A 294 -19.59 25.44 13.53
N PRO A 295 -20.18 25.29 14.73
CA PRO A 295 -19.86 26.14 15.86
C PRO A 295 -18.37 26.10 16.21
N ASN A 296 -17.77 27.27 16.42
CA ASN A 296 -16.36 27.41 16.86
C ASN A 296 -15.32 26.79 15.91
N ALA A 297 -15.61 26.62 14.61
CA ALA A 297 -14.69 26.04 13.64
C ALA A 297 -13.30 26.72 13.62
N GLU A 298 -13.25 28.04 13.81
CA GLU A 298 -12.00 28.80 13.91
C GLU A 298 -11.18 28.46 15.16
N VAL A 299 -11.84 28.27 16.31
CA VAL A 299 -11.15 27.86 17.55
C VAL A 299 -10.61 26.44 17.40
N LEU A 300 -11.40 25.54 16.82
CA LEU A 300 -10.96 24.17 16.53
C LEU A 300 -9.75 24.17 15.59
N LEU A 301 -9.77 24.97 14.52
CA LEU A 301 -8.65 25.10 13.59
C LEU A 301 -7.38 25.61 14.28
N ASN A 302 -7.49 26.65 15.11
CA ASN A 302 -6.33 27.18 15.82
C ASN A 302 -5.74 26.16 16.81
N ASN A 303 -6.58 25.38 17.50
CA ASN A 303 -6.12 24.31 18.39
C ASN A 303 -5.33 23.24 17.64
N GLU A 304 -5.77 22.88 16.43
CA GLU A 304 -5.07 21.90 15.57
C GLU A 304 -3.74 22.46 15.05
N ILE A 305 -3.70 23.72 14.62
CA ILE A 305 -2.46 24.39 14.20
C ILE A 305 -1.46 24.45 15.36
N ASP A 306 -1.92 24.82 16.56
CA ASP A 306 -1.06 24.83 17.75
C ASP A 306 -0.58 23.43 18.12
N TRP A 307 -1.38 22.39 17.88
CA TRP A 307 -0.96 21.00 18.06
C TRP A 307 0.14 20.61 17.08
N LEU A 308 0.00 20.91 15.79
CA LEU A 308 1.02 20.65 14.77
C LEU A 308 2.34 21.36 15.10
N LYS A 309 2.26 22.62 15.54
CA LYS A 309 3.45 23.39 15.96
C LYS A 309 4.18 22.77 17.15
N ARG A 310 3.44 22.28 18.15
CA ARG A 310 4.03 21.57 19.30
C ARG A 310 4.77 20.30 18.86
N ILE A 311 4.19 19.50 17.96
CA ILE A 311 4.85 18.29 17.44
C ILE A 311 6.13 18.63 16.68
N ARG A 312 6.10 19.67 15.84
CA ARG A 312 7.30 20.17 15.17
C ARG A 312 8.38 20.58 16.18
N ASP A 313 8.03 21.33 17.21
CA ASP A 313 8.98 21.77 18.24
C ASP A 313 9.55 20.59 19.04
N ASP A 314 8.74 19.58 19.31
CA ASP A 314 9.18 18.34 19.94
C ASP A 314 10.17 17.59 19.03
N VAL A 315 9.88 17.44 17.73
CA VAL A 315 10.79 16.80 16.74
C VAL A 315 12.13 17.52 16.68
N LYS A 316 12.13 18.86 16.67
CA LYS A 316 13.37 19.66 16.69
C LYS A 316 14.20 19.43 17.96
N ARG A 317 13.54 19.15 19.09
CA ARG A 317 14.21 18.93 20.37
C ARG A 317 14.70 17.49 20.56
N THR A 318 13.91 16.49 20.15
CA THR A 318 14.16 15.07 20.44
C THR A 318 14.76 14.31 19.26
N GLY A 319 14.59 14.81 18.03
CA GLY A 319 14.95 14.11 16.79
C GLY A 319 13.95 13.01 16.39
N GLU A 320 12.83 12.89 17.09
CA GLU A 320 11.78 11.90 16.82
C GLU A 320 10.40 12.56 16.92
N THR A 321 9.44 12.11 16.10
CA THR A 321 8.06 12.63 16.12
C THR A 321 7.35 12.39 17.45
N GLY A 322 7.64 11.31 18.15
CA GLY A 322 7.05 10.98 19.45
C GLY A 322 5.54 10.71 19.41
N VAL A 323 4.95 10.62 18.22
CA VAL A 323 3.53 10.31 17.97
C VAL A 323 3.40 9.25 16.89
N GLU A 324 2.38 8.41 17.02
CA GLU A 324 2.02 7.42 16.00
C GLU A 324 1.60 8.12 14.69
N GLU A 325 1.96 7.53 13.55
CA GLU A 325 1.76 8.14 12.24
C GLU A 325 0.28 8.41 11.91
N THR A 326 -0.62 7.52 12.35
CA THR A 326 -2.08 7.63 12.18
C THR A 326 -2.66 8.87 12.86
N ILE A 327 -2.08 9.30 13.98
CA ILE A 327 -2.49 10.49 14.71
C ILE A 327 -2.03 11.73 13.95
N LEU A 328 -0.77 11.76 13.52
CA LEU A 328 -0.24 12.88 12.74
C LEU A 328 -0.99 13.06 11.41
N GLU A 329 -1.21 11.98 10.66
CA GLU A 329 -2.02 11.98 9.44
C GLU A 329 -3.43 12.51 9.72
N GLY A 330 -4.06 12.02 10.79
CA GLY A 330 -5.39 12.44 11.23
C GLY A 330 -5.49 13.94 11.50
N HIS A 331 -4.58 14.49 12.31
CA HIS A 331 -4.54 15.92 12.64
C HIS A 331 -4.27 16.81 11.42
N LEU A 332 -3.34 16.41 10.53
CA LEU A 332 -3.11 17.10 9.26
C LEU A 332 -4.38 17.15 8.40
N GLY A 333 -5.07 16.01 8.29
CA GLY A 333 -6.32 15.89 7.54
C GLY A 333 -7.48 16.68 8.16
N VAL A 334 -7.62 16.70 9.48
CA VAL A 334 -8.65 17.51 10.17
C VAL A 334 -8.36 19.01 9.98
N THR A 335 -7.10 19.43 10.09
CA THR A 335 -6.68 20.81 9.83
C THR A 335 -7.06 21.24 8.41
N LYS A 336 -6.82 20.36 7.42
CA LYS A 336 -7.19 20.59 6.02
C LYS A 336 -8.70 20.80 5.85
N GLU A 337 -9.54 19.93 6.42
CA GLU A 337 -11.00 20.08 6.30
C GLU A 337 -11.52 21.33 7.03
N LEU A 338 -10.95 21.69 8.19
CA LEU A 338 -11.32 22.91 8.92
C LEU A 338 -10.93 24.19 8.17
N LEU A 339 -9.85 24.17 7.38
CA LEU A 339 -9.48 25.31 6.52
C LEU A 339 -10.51 25.60 5.44
N ALA A 340 -11.32 24.62 5.01
CA ALA A 340 -12.37 24.84 4.02
C ALA A 340 -13.39 25.89 4.49
N PHE A 341 -13.65 25.97 5.80
CA PHE A 341 -14.58 26.94 6.40
C PHE A 341 -14.03 28.36 6.51
N GLN A 342 -12.77 28.60 6.16
CA GLN A 342 -12.13 29.91 6.31
C GLN A 342 -12.17 30.74 5.04
N THR A 343 -12.35 32.04 5.19
CA THR A 343 -12.22 33.03 4.10
C THR A 343 -10.78 33.09 3.56
N PRO A 344 -10.57 33.48 2.29
CA PRO A 344 -9.24 33.69 1.72
C PRO A 344 -8.31 34.58 2.56
N GLU A 345 -8.84 35.61 3.21
CA GLU A 345 -8.09 36.54 4.06
C GLU A 345 -7.55 35.84 5.32
N LYS A 346 -8.40 35.04 5.99
CA LYS A 346 -7.97 34.23 7.14
C LYS A 346 -6.99 33.14 6.73
N LYS A 347 -7.18 32.49 5.57
CA LYS A 347 -6.18 31.56 5.02
C LYS A 347 -4.84 32.25 4.80
N TYR A 348 -4.84 33.50 4.34
CA TYR A 348 -3.61 34.30 4.22
C TYR A 348 -2.95 34.56 5.58
N HIS A 349 -3.74 34.93 6.60
CA HIS A 349 -3.27 35.10 7.97
C HIS A 349 -2.61 33.84 8.54
N ILE A 350 -3.22 32.68 8.31
CA ILE A 350 -2.71 31.38 8.76
C ILE A 350 -1.44 30.98 7.97
N GLY A 351 -1.46 31.22 6.65
CA GLY A 351 -0.43 30.74 5.73
C GLY A 351 0.87 31.53 5.77
N CYS A 352 0.81 32.83 5.43
CA CYS A 352 1.99 33.62 5.05
C CYS A 352 2.02 35.06 5.59
N GLU A 353 0.99 35.52 6.31
CA GLU A 353 0.98 36.89 6.81
C GLU A 353 2.03 37.11 7.91
N LYS A 354 2.75 38.24 7.82
CA LYS A 354 3.73 38.64 8.84
C LYS A 354 3.03 38.89 10.17
N GLY A 355 3.32 38.05 11.17
CA GLY A 355 2.67 38.06 12.49
C GLY A 355 1.50 37.10 12.63
N GLY A 356 1.15 36.35 11.57
CA GLY A 356 0.20 35.25 11.60
C GLY A 356 0.84 33.90 11.93
N ALA A 357 0.15 32.81 11.61
CA ALA A 357 0.60 31.48 12.00
C ALA A 357 1.80 30.96 11.18
N ASN A 358 2.08 31.51 9.99
CA ASN A 358 3.19 31.13 9.11
C ASN A 358 3.24 29.63 8.76
N LEU A 359 2.09 28.97 8.73
CA LEU A 359 2.00 27.51 8.61
C LEU A 359 2.60 26.99 7.30
N ILE A 360 2.55 27.74 6.20
CA ILE A 360 3.13 27.31 4.91
C ILE A 360 4.63 27.12 5.02
N LYS A 361 5.32 28.07 5.65
CA LYS A 361 6.77 28.01 5.82
C LYS A 361 7.14 26.82 6.69
N GLU A 362 6.44 26.63 7.81
CA GLU A 362 6.66 25.52 8.73
C GLU A 362 6.43 24.16 8.04
N LEU A 363 5.36 24.02 7.25
CA LEU A 363 5.07 22.78 6.52
C LEU A 363 6.15 22.45 5.48
N ILE A 364 6.62 23.44 4.72
CA ILE A 364 7.67 23.24 3.72
C ILE A 364 9.01 22.95 4.41
N ASP A 365 9.42 23.82 5.33
CA ASP A 365 10.78 23.80 5.90
C ASP A 365 10.98 22.68 6.92
N ASP A 366 9.96 22.32 7.70
CA ASP A 366 10.10 21.40 8.84
C ASP A 366 9.33 20.08 8.65
N PHE A 367 8.15 20.11 8.03
CA PHE A 367 7.35 18.89 7.88
C PHE A 367 7.76 18.06 6.67
N ILE A 368 7.90 18.68 5.49
CA ILE A 368 8.02 17.96 4.22
C ILE A 368 9.45 17.99 3.65
N PHE A 369 10.10 19.16 3.63
CA PHE A 369 11.37 19.36 2.92
C PHE A 369 12.54 19.91 3.78
N PRO A 370 12.79 19.40 5.00
CA PRO A 370 13.89 19.90 5.84
C PRO A 370 15.26 19.69 5.19
N ALA A 371 15.47 18.59 4.47
CA ALA A 371 16.72 18.34 3.78
C ALA A 371 16.99 19.38 2.67
N SER A 372 15.96 19.72 1.89
CA SER A 372 16.06 20.76 0.86
C SER A 372 16.30 22.15 1.46
N ASN A 373 15.71 22.45 2.62
CA ASN A 373 15.97 23.69 3.34
C ASN A 373 17.43 23.78 3.85
N VAL A 374 17.97 22.69 4.43
CA VAL A 374 19.37 22.64 4.86
C VAL A 374 20.32 22.83 3.66
N TYR A 375 20.02 22.20 2.52
CA TYR A 375 20.79 22.39 1.29
C TYR A 375 20.71 23.84 0.77
N LEU A 376 19.52 24.45 0.80
CA LEU A 376 19.34 25.85 0.41
C LEU A 376 20.17 26.81 1.29
N GLN A 377 20.27 26.53 2.59
CA GLN A 377 21.12 27.30 3.51
C GLN A 377 22.61 27.12 3.19
N TYR A 378 23.04 25.90 2.86
CA TYR A 378 24.40 25.63 2.40
C TYR A 378 24.71 26.41 1.11
N MET A 379 23.83 26.41 0.12
CA MET A 379 24.01 27.15 -1.13
C MET A 379 24.12 28.67 -0.92
N ARG A 380 23.47 29.22 0.11
CA ARG A 380 23.52 30.65 0.43
C ARG A 380 24.74 31.05 1.25
N ASN A 381 25.12 30.23 2.24
CA ASN A 381 26.09 30.60 3.27
C ASN A 381 27.45 29.90 3.09
N GLY A 382 27.55 28.89 2.23
CA GLY A 382 28.77 28.11 1.99
C GLY A 382 29.12 27.08 3.07
N GLU A 383 28.38 27.03 4.17
CA GLU A 383 28.59 26.11 5.29
C GLU A 383 27.37 25.23 5.53
N LEU A 384 27.60 23.93 5.78
CA LEU A 384 26.54 22.98 6.11
C LEU A 384 26.11 23.20 7.58
N PRO A 385 24.84 23.50 7.85
CA PRO A 385 24.33 23.59 9.21
C PRO A 385 24.60 22.29 9.98
N ALA A 386 24.97 22.42 11.27
CA ALA A 386 25.17 21.27 12.15
C ALA A 386 23.85 20.57 12.55
N GLU A 387 22.71 21.18 12.26
CA GLU A 387 21.38 20.65 12.56
C GLU A 387 21.02 19.48 11.64
N GLN A 388 20.48 18.40 12.23
CA GLN A 388 20.01 17.24 11.47
C GLN A 388 18.69 17.56 10.76
N ALA A 389 18.63 17.30 9.46
CA ALA A 389 17.40 17.43 8.66
C ALA A 389 16.41 16.29 8.95
N ILE A 390 15.62 16.42 10.01
CA ILE A 390 14.64 15.41 10.43
C ILE A 390 13.23 15.91 10.08
N PRO A 391 12.52 15.26 9.14
CA PRO A 391 11.15 15.65 8.79
C PRO A 391 10.15 15.22 9.84
N VAL A 392 9.16 16.09 10.10
CA VAL A 392 7.99 15.72 10.90
C VAL A 392 7.15 14.65 10.18
N CYS A 393 7.02 14.75 8.85
CA CYS A 393 6.35 13.73 8.03
C CYS A 393 7.37 12.74 7.47
N SER A 394 7.46 11.55 8.06
CA SER A 394 8.43 10.51 7.66
C SER A 394 7.88 9.45 6.71
N SER A 395 6.54 9.32 6.60
CA SER A 395 5.89 8.24 5.84
C SER A 395 5.10 8.77 4.64
N PRO A 396 4.87 7.95 3.59
CA PRO A 396 4.10 8.37 2.42
C PRO A 396 2.71 8.92 2.77
N ALA A 397 2.03 8.34 3.77
CA ALA A 397 0.71 8.82 4.21
C ALA A 397 0.77 10.22 4.84
N THR A 398 1.71 10.45 5.75
CA THR A 398 1.89 11.75 6.43
C THR A 398 2.42 12.83 5.48
N ILE A 399 3.29 12.46 4.54
CA ILE A 399 3.78 13.35 3.47
C ILE A 399 2.62 13.76 2.55
N ASN A 400 1.81 12.80 2.09
CA ASN A 400 0.63 13.11 1.27
C ASN A 400 -0.36 14.01 2.00
N ALA A 401 -0.65 13.74 3.29
CA ALA A 401 -1.50 14.60 4.10
C ALA A 401 -0.92 16.03 4.23
N GLY A 402 0.40 16.15 4.37
CA GLY A 402 1.11 17.45 4.36
C GLY A 402 0.95 18.20 3.04
N PHE A 403 1.07 17.51 1.90
CA PHE A 403 0.83 18.11 0.58
C PHE A 403 -0.61 18.56 0.40
N GLU A 404 -1.58 17.73 0.78
CA GLU A 404 -2.99 18.11 0.72
C GLU A 404 -3.30 19.35 1.57
N LEU A 405 -2.66 19.48 2.73
CA LEU A 405 -2.79 20.66 3.59
C LEU A 405 -2.19 21.92 2.94
N LEU A 406 -1.01 21.82 2.32
CA LEU A 406 -0.42 22.93 1.54
C LEU A 406 -1.33 23.37 0.40
N VAL A 407 -1.90 22.41 -0.34
CA VAL A 407 -2.86 22.70 -1.41
C VAL A 407 -4.10 23.39 -0.82
N ALA A 408 -4.66 22.91 0.29
CA ALA A 408 -5.84 23.51 0.92
C ALA A 408 -5.61 24.96 1.39
N LEU A 409 -4.40 25.29 1.84
CA LEU A 409 -3.97 26.66 2.18
C LEU A 409 -3.88 27.56 0.94
N ALA A 410 -3.52 27.01 -0.22
CA ALA A 410 -3.43 27.72 -1.49
C ALA A 410 -4.79 27.90 -2.19
N VAL A 411 -5.71 26.94 -2.06
CA VAL A 411 -7.02 26.97 -2.71
C VAL A 411 -7.82 28.20 -2.26
N GLY A 412 -8.12 29.07 -3.23
CA GLY A 412 -8.82 30.34 -3.01
C GLY A 412 -7.94 31.46 -2.47
N CYS A 413 -6.62 31.26 -2.29
CA CYS A 413 -5.70 32.26 -1.78
C CYS A 413 -4.42 32.38 -2.65
N VAL A 414 -4.44 33.31 -3.61
CA VAL A 414 -3.33 33.57 -4.54
C VAL A 414 -2.04 33.95 -3.80
N ARG A 415 -2.14 34.65 -2.67
CA ARG A 415 -0.99 35.07 -1.87
C ARG A 415 -0.24 33.89 -1.26
N ASN A 416 -0.98 32.93 -0.73
CA ASN A 416 -0.42 31.68 -0.21
C ASN A 416 0.19 30.83 -1.33
N LEU A 417 -0.52 30.71 -2.46
CA LEU A 417 0.00 30.01 -3.63
C LEU A 417 1.33 30.62 -4.09
N LYS A 418 1.41 31.94 -4.19
CA LYS A 418 2.64 32.65 -4.56
C LYS A 418 3.78 32.30 -3.61
N GLN A 419 3.56 32.33 -2.30
CA GLN A 419 4.61 31.96 -1.32
C GLN A 419 5.08 30.51 -1.49
N ILE A 420 4.16 29.57 -1.72
CA ILE A 420 4.52 28.16 -1.93
C ILE A 420 5.38 28.02 -3.19
N VAL A 421 4.96 28.64 -4.29
CA VAL A 421 5.72 28.63 -5.55
C VAL A 421 7.09 29.26 -5.36
N ASP A 422 7.15 30.47 -4.77
CA ASP A 422 8.41 31.18 -4.53
C ASP A 422 9.37 30.32 -3.67
N SER A 423 8.87 29.67 -2.61
CA SER A 423 9.66 28.77 -1.75
C SER A 423 10.16 27.53 -2.49
N LEU A 424 9.33 26.87 -3.30
CA LEU A 424 9.73 25.70 -4.09
C LEU A 424 10.70 26.08 -5.22
N THR A 425 10.45 27.21 -5.89
CA THR A 425 11.35 27.75 -6.91
C THR A 425 12.73 28.01 -6.32
N GLU A 426 12.77 28.61 -5.14
CA GLU A 426 14.02 28.86 -4.44
C GLU A 426 14.72 27.57 -4.00
N MET A 427 14.01 26.59 -3.44
CA MET A 427 14.63 25.34 -2.98
C MET A 427 15.25 24.49 -4.09
N TYR A 428 14.59 24.41 -5.25
CA TYR A 428 14.96 23.47 -6.30
C TYR A 428 15.64 24.10 -7.52
N TYR A 429 15.55 25.41 -7.67
CA TYR A 429 16.00 26.08 -8.89
C TYR A 429 16.97 27.24 -8.63
N ILE A 430 17.44 27.42 -7.39
CA ILE A 430 18.49 28.40 -7.08
C ILE A 430 19.76 28.10 -7.89
N GLY A 431 20.27 29.10 -8.62
CA GLY A 431 21.44 28.95 -9.49
C GLY A 431 21.18 28.29 -10.84
N THR A 432 19.94 27.89 -11.14
CA THR A 432 19.54 27.37 -12.46
C THR A 432 18.96 28.49 -13.34
N ALA A 433 18.91 28.21 -14.65
CA ALA A 433 18.25 28.97 -15.68
C ALA A 433 16.92 29.62 -15.24
N ILE A 434 16.07 28.93 -14.47
CA ILE A 434 14.76 29.46 -14.03
C ILE A 434 14.88 30.67 -13.09
N THR A 435 15.89 30.71 -12.21
CA THR A 435 16.11 31.87 -11.31
C THR A 435 16.84 33.02 -12.01
N THR A 436 17.40 32.79 -13.21
CA THR A 436 18.10 33.77 -14.07
C THR A 436 17.36 34.09 -15.38
N CYS A 437 16.11 33.63 -15.55
CA CYS A 437 15.26 33.82 -16.74
C CYS A 437 15.69 33.08 -18.03
N GLU A 438 16.42 31.98 -17.94
CA GLU A 438 16.62 31.02 -19.03
C GLU A 438 15.63 29.83 -18.91
N ALA A 439 15.15 29.31 -20.04
CA ALA A 439 14.14 28.25 -20.08
C ALA A 439 14.72 26.88 -19.68
N LEU A 440 13.88 26.02 -19.07
CA LEU A 440 14.20 24.59 -18.87
C LEU A 440 14.51 23.95 -20.22
N THR A 441 15.75 23.52 -20.44
CA THR A 441 16.19 22.93 -21.70
C THR A 441 15.96 21.42 -21.77
N GLU A 442 15.80 20.72 -20.64
CA GLU A 442 15.69 19.25 -20.60
C GLU A 442 14.62 18.74 -19.62
N TRP A 443 13.97 17.64 -20.00
CA TRP A 443 12.89 16.95 -19.28
C TRP A 443 13.36 15.60 -18.67
N GLU A 444 14.64 15.47 -18.32
CA GLU A 444 15.14 14.25 -17.70
C GLU A 444 14.76 14.18 -16.22
N TYR A 445 13.58 13.62 -15.93
CA TYR A 445 13.20 13.26 -14.58
C TYR A 445 14.01 12.03 -14.12
N LEU A 446 15.15 12.29 -13.47
CA LEU A 446 15.78 11.32 -12.58
C LEU A 446 15.23 11.58 -11.16
N PRO A 447 14.42 10.66 -10.59
CA PRO A 447 13.96 10.84 -9.22
C PRO A 447 15.19 10.98 -8.30
N PRO A 448 15.21 11.99 -7.41
CA PRO A 448 16.32 12.17 -6.48
C PRO A 448 16.51 10.89 -5.65
N VAL A 449 17.77 10.50 -5.46
CA VAL A 449 18.10 9.28 -4.70
C VAL A 449 17.57 9.41 -3.29
N GLY A 450 16.61 8.56 -2.92
CA GLY A 450 16.02 8.57 -1.59
C GLY A 450 17.01 8.15 -0.50
N PRO A 451 16.71 8.39 0.78
CA PRO A 451 17.49 7.84 1.88
C PRO A 451 17.34 6.30 1.93
N ARG A 452 18.35 5.63 2.49
CA ARG A 452 18.28 4.21 2.85
C ARG A 452 17.09 4.01 3.81
N PRO A 453 16.18 3.05 3.55
CA PRO A 453 15.06 2.78 4.46
C PRO A 453 15.56 2.46 5.88
N PRO A 454 14.81 2.81 6.95
CA PRO A 454 15.16 2.45 8.31
C PRO A 454 15.33 0.93 8.44
N LYS A 455 16.51 0.47 8.89
CA LYS A 455 16.89 -0.97 8.90
C LYS A 455 16.89 -1.66 7.52
N GLY A 456 16.84 -0.90 6.43
CA GLY A 456 16.87 -1.41 5.05
C GLY A 456 18.29 -1.66 4.54
N PHE A 457 18.39 -2.10 3.28
CA PHE A 457 19.65 -2.33 2.57
C PHE A 457 19.90 -1.24 1.51
N VAL A 458 21.14 -1.14 1.04
CA VAL A 458 21.53 -0.24 -0.05
C VAL A 458 21.49 -1.02 -1.37
N GLY A 459 20.85 -0.46 -2.40
CA GLY A 459 20.80 -1.03 -3.74
C GLY A 459 22.04 -0.71 -4.60
N LEU A 460 22.07 -1.22 -5.83
CA LEU A 460 23.05 -0.85 -6.85
C LEU A 460 22.33 -0.30 -8.08
N LYS A 461 22.84 0.81 -8.64
CA LYS A 461 22.30 1.39 -9.87
C LYS A 461 22.51 0.43 -11.05
N ASN A 462 21.52 0.35 -11.93
CA ASN A 462 21.67 -0.30 -13.22
C ASN A 462 22.12 0.74 -14.26
N ALA A 463 23.22 0.49 -14.97
CA ALA A 463 23.74 1.29 -16.08
C ALA A 463 23.03 1.03 -17.44
N GLY A 464 21.96 0.24 -17.45
CA GLY A 464 21.21 -0.17 -18.63
C GLY A 464 20.84 -1.64 -18.54
N ALA A 465 21.80 -2.51 -18.87
CA ALA A 465 21.65 -3.97 -18.84
C ALA A 465 22.64 -4.65 -17.86
N THR A 466 22.96 -3.98 -16.75
CA THR A 466 23.94 -4.46 -15.75
C THR A 466 23.30 -5.18 -14.55
N CYS A 467 22.02 -5.57 -14.65
CA CYS A 467 21.32 -6.22 -13.54
C CYS A 467 21.94 -7.58 -13.16
N TYR A 468 22.58 -8.27 -14.12
CA TYR A 468 23.32 -9.52 -13.88
C TYR A 468 24.54 -9.31 -12.97
N MET A 469 25.20 -8.15 -13.05
CA MET A 469 26.30 -7.80 -12.12
C MET A 469 25.73 -7.53 -10.72
N ASN A 470 24.67 -6.73 -10.66
CA ASN A 470 24.07 -6.29 -9.40
C ASN A 470 23.54 -7.47 -8.58
N SER A 471 22.89 -8.44 -9.22
CA SER A 471 22.37 -9.63 -8.54
C SER A 471 23.49 -10.48 -7.92
N VAL A 472 24.58 -10.73 -8.67
CA VAL A 472 25.72 -11.51 -8.20
C VAL A 472 26.49 -10.79 -7.09
N ILE A 473 26.77 -9.49 -7.26
CA ILE A 473 27.50 -8.69 -6.26
C ILE A 473 26.71 -8.61 -4.94
N GLN A 474 25.40 -8.39 -5.01
CA GLN A 474 24.54 -8.39 -3.81
C GLN A 474 24.53 -9.76 -3.12
N GLN A 475 24.45 -10.86 -3.90
CA GLN A 475 24.49 -12.20 -3.34
C GLN A 475 25.82 -12.48 -2.61
N LEU A 476 26.95 -12.09 -3.20
CA LEU A 476 28.27 -12.21 -2.58
C LEU A 476 28.40 -11.35 -1.31
N TYR A 477 27.90 -10.11 -1.34
CA TYR A 477 27.90 -9.20 -0.18
C TYR A 477 27.11 -9.75 1.01
N MET A 478 26.03 -10.49 0.74
CA MET A 478 25.18 -11.06 1.79
C MET A 478 25.79 -12.31 2.44
N ILE A 479 26.87 -12.87 1.91
CA ILE A 479 27.63 -13.98 2.51
C ILE A 479 28.66 -13.39 3.50
N PRO A 480 28.47 -13.52 4.84
CA PRO A 480 29.28 -12.79 5.82
C PRO A 480 30.78 -13.15 5.78
N SER A 481 31.13 -14.40 5.48
CA SER A 481 32.52 -14.85 5.37
C SER A 481 33.24 -14.18 4.19
N ILE A 482 32.57 -14.04 3.04
CA ILE A 482 33.11 -13.36 1.86
C ILE A 482 33.16 -11.85 2.11
N ARG A 483 32.05 -11.23 2.57
CA ARG A 483 31.99 -9.80 2.83
C ARG A 483 33.09 -9.34 3.78
N ASN A 484 33.18 -9.97 4.95
CA ASN A 484 34.14 -9.57 5.97
C ASN A 484 35.57 -9.93 5.53
N GLY A 485 35.74 -11.04 4.80
CA GLY A 485 37.03 -11.43 4.24
C GLY A 485 37.55 -10.40 3.23
N ILE A 486 36.73 -10.02 2.25
CA ILE A 486 37.08 -9.04 1.21
C ILE A 486 37.39 -7.67 1.82
N LEU A 487 36.59 -7.20 2.78
CA LEU A 487 36.82 -5.92 3.45
C LEU A 487 38.07 -5.89 4.35
N ALA A 488 38.57 -7.05 4.77
CA ALA A 488 39.75 -7.16 5.64
C ALA A 488 41.09 -7.23 4.88
N ILE A 489 41.07 -7.32 3.54
CA ILE A 489 42.30 -7.40 2.74
C ILE A 489 42.92 -6.00 2.62
N GLU A 490 44.11 -5.84 3.19
CA GLU A 490 44.93 -4.62 3.09
C GLU A 490 45.90 -4.72 1.88
N GLY A 491 46.43 -3.58 1.42
CA GLY A 491 47.43 -3.55 0.35
C GLY A 491 46.88 -3.60 -1.09
N THR A 492 45.59 -3.32 -1.30
CA THR A 492 44.93 -3.25 -2.62
C THR A 492 45.12 -1.90 -3.35
N GLY A 493 45.81 -0.94 -2.71
CA GLY A 493 46.14 0.40 -3.24
C GLY A 493 45.26 1.51 -2.63
N SER A 494 45.86 2.65 -2.27
CA SER A 494 45.20 3.80 -1.62
C SER A 494 44.63 4.84 -2.57
N ASP A 495 45.02 4.83 -3.84
CA ASP A 495 44.69 5.88 -4.80
C ASP A 495 43.39 5.52 -5.52
N VAL A 496 42.28 5.63 -4.81
CA VAL A 496 40.95 5.64 -5.42
C VAL A 496 40.60 7.10 -5.65
N ASP A 497 41.08 7.67 -6.76
CA ASP A 497 40.37 8.78 -7.40
C ASP A 497 39.06 8.20 -7.97
N ASP A 498 38.13 7.82 -7.10
CA ASP A 498 36.73 7.93 -7.48
C ASP A 498 36.54 9.43 -7.63
N ASP A 499 36.61 9.91 -8.86
CA ASP A 499 36.46 11.31 -9.23
C ASP A 499 35.08 11.79 -8.75
N MET A 500 35.07 12.27 -7.50
CA MET A 500 33.90 12.65 -6.72
C MET A 500 33.60 14.15 -6.89
N SER A 501 34.21 14.83 -7.87
CA SER A 501 34.05 16.29 -8.04
C SER A 501 33.95 16.79 -9.48
N GLY A 502 34.06 15.94 -10.49
CA GLY A 502 33.77 16.29 -11.88
C GLY A 502 32.29 16.13 -12.22
N ASP A 503 31.50 17.20 -12.07
CA ASP A 503 30.28 17.37 -12.85
C ASP A 503 30.72 17.60 -14.31
N GLU A 504 31.07 16.51 -15.01
CA GLU A 504 31.35 16.58 -16.44
C GLU A 504 30.04 16.93 -17.14
N LYS A 505 29.90 18.23 -17.40
CA LYS A 505 29.02 18.80 -18.41
C LYS A 505 28.98 17.88 -19.63
N GLN A 506 27.78 17.40 -19.93
CA GLN A 506 27.31 17.19 -21.30
C GLN A 506 28.33 16.54 -22.24
N ASP A 507 28.33 15.21 -22.27
CA ASP A 507 28.40 14.55 -23.57
C ASP A 507 27.14 14.99 -24.34
N ASN A 508 27.30 16.04 -25.14
CA ASN A 508 26.35 16.41 -26.19
C ASN A 508 26.15 15.19 -27.10
N GLU A 509 25.12 14.38 -26.86
CA GLU A 509 24.52 13.57 -27.90
C GLU A 509 23.81 14.52 -28.89
N SER A 510 24.60 15.21 -29.71
CA SER A 510 24.09 15.81 -30.93
C SER A 510 23.64 14.68 -31.84
N ASN A 511 22.34 14.62 -32.11
CA ASN A 511 21.77 13.92 -33.25
C ASN A 511 22.48 14.39 -34.53
N VAL A 512 23.52 13.67 -34.96
CA VAL A 512 24.10 13.80 -36.29
C VAL A 512 24.24 12.41 -36.91
N ASP A 513 23.60 12.31 -38.06
CA ASP A 513 23.55 11.22 -39.04
C ASP A 513 24.91 10.50 -39.23
N PRO A 514 24.99 9.15 -39.16
CA PRO A 514 26.24 8.39 -39.25
C PRO A 514 26.73 8.23 -40.70
N ARG A 515 27.00 9.34 -41.38
CA ARG A 515 27.68 9.39 -42.69
C ARG A 515 28.48 10.68 -42.85
N ASP A 516 29.56 10.84 -42.11
CA ASP A 516 30.79 11.41 -42.68
C ASP A 516 31.99 11.25 -41.73
N ASP A 517 33.04 10.66 -42.28
CA ASP A 517 34.46 10.88 -42.03
C ASP A 517 35.00 10.85 -40.57
N VAL A 518 35.72 9.79 -40.19
CA VAL A 518 37.16 9.56 -40.52
C VAL A 518 38.06 10.46 -39.66
N PHE A 519 38.64 9.82 -38.63
CA PHE A 519 39.92 10.14 -37.98
C PHE A 519 40.13 11.52 -37.35
N GLY A 520 40.23 11.52 -36.01
CA GLY A 520 41.28 12.28 -35.31
C GLY A 520 40.81 12.93 -34.02
N TYR A 521 41.31 12.46 -32.88
CA TYR A 521 41.96 13.27 -31.82
C TYR A 521 42.61 12.30 -30.80
N PRO A 522 43.67 12.72 -30.08
CA PRO A 522 44.90 11.97 -30.00
C PRO A 522 44.93 11.15 -28.70
N GLN A 523 45.34 9.88 -28.80
CA GLN A 523 45.89 9.19 -27.65
C GLN A 523 47.12 9.97 -27.16
N GLN A 524 46.97 10.68 -26.04
CA GLN A 524 48.11 10.95 -25.17
C GLN A 524 48.52 9.59 -24.58
N PHE A 525 49.41 8.91 -25.30
CA PHE A 525 50.26 7.88 -24.73
C PHE A 525 51.10 8.54 -23.64
N GLU A 526 50.69 8.42 -22.39
CA GLU A 526 51.68 8.39 -21.31
C GLU A 526 52.46 7.09 -21.46
N ASP A 527 53.74 7.23 -21.79
CA ASP A 527 54.74 6.17 -21.81
C ASP A 527 54.84 5.49 -20.44
N LYS A 528 53.98 4.50 -20.16
CA LYS A 528 54.25 3.49 -19.15
C LYS A 528 55.08 2.37 -19.77
N PRO A 529 56.23 1.98 -19.15
CA PRO A 529 57.09 0.93 -19.69
C PRO A 529 56.30 -0.38 -19.79
N ALA A 530 56.53 -1.13 -20.86
CA ALA A 530 55.89 -2.42 -21.11
C ALA A 530 56.16 -3.39 -19.95
N LEU A 531 55.23 -3.43 -18.99
CA LEU A 531 55.13 -4.46 -17.98
C LEU A 531 54.95 -5.81 -18.70
N SER A 532 55.46 -6.87 -18.08
CA SER A 532 55.24 -8.20 -18.65
C SER A 532 53.73 -8.50 -18.65
N LYS A 533 53.18 -9.18 -19.67
CA LYS A 533 51.74 -9.55 -19.74
C LYS A 533 51.19 -10.21 -18.46
N THR A 534 52.09 -10.78 -17.64
CA THR A 534 51.78 -11.41 -16.36
C THR A 534 51.56 -10.39 -15.24
N GLU A 535 52.30 -9.28 -15.23
CA GLU A 535 52.13 -8.19 -14.27
C GLU A 535 50.85 -7.38 -14.55
N ASP A 536 50.52 -7.13 -15.82
CA ASP A 536 49.28 -6.46 -16.21
C ASP A 536 48.04 -7.22 -15.69
N ARG A 537 48.05 -8.56 -15.79
CA ARG A 537 46.95 -9.40 -15.30
C ARG A 537 46.85 -9.39 -13.77
N LYS A 538 48.00 -9.32 -13.09
CA LYS A 538 48.05 -9.20 -11.63
C LYS A 538 47.44 -7.88 -11.16
N GLU A 539 47.84 -6.77 -11.79
CA GLU A 539 47.32 -5.43 -11.48
C GLU A 539 45.82 -5.32 -11.79
N TYR A 540 45.37 -5.88 -12.92
CA TYR A 540 43.95 -5.94 -13.28
C TYR A 540 43.12 -6.63 -12.19
N ASN A 541 43.53 -7.84 -11.76
CA ASN A 541 42.81 -8.63 -10.77
C ASN A 541 42.74 -7.89 -9.41
N ILE A 542 43.85 -7.27 -8.98
CA ILE A 542 43.88 -6.44 -7.77
C ILE A 542 42.94 -5.23 -7.91
N GLY A 543 42.86 -4.62 -9.09
CA GLY A 543 41.92 -3.54 -9.39
C GLY A 543 40.45 -3.98 -9.31
N VAL A 544 40.12 -5.19 -9.76
CA VAL A 544 38.77 -5.77 -9.60
C VAL A 544 38.43 -5.97 -8.13
N LEU A 545 39.35 -6.54 -7.35
CA LEU A 545 39.21 -6.70 -5.90
C LEU A 545 38.97 -5.36 -5.20
N ARG A 546 39.76 -4.34 -5.54
CA ARG A 546 39.65 -2.98 -4.96
C ARG A 546 38.27 -2.36 -5.20
N HIS A 547 37.78 -2.37 -6.44
CA HIS A 547 36.46 -1.80 -6.73
C HIS A 547 35.33 -2.58 -6.06
N LEU A 548 35.48 -3.89 -5.88
CA LEU A 548 34.52 -4.68 -5.10
C LEU A 548 34.53 -4.30 -3.62
N GLN A 549 35.71 -4.01 -3.03
CA GLN A 549 35.81 -3.49 -1.66
C GLN A 549 35.08 -2.15 -1.50
N VAL A 550 35.23 -1.23 -2.46
CA VAL A 550 34.51 0.06 -2.47
C VAL A 550 33.00 -0.17 -2.51
N ILE A 551 32.52 -1.05 -3.38
CA ILE A 551 31.10 -1.42 -3.44
C ILE A 551 30.62 -1.95 -2.09
N PHE A 552 31.33 -2.92 -1.50
CA PHE A 552 30.96 -3.50 -0.21
C PHE A 552 30.97 -2.46 0.93
N GLY A 553 31.90 -1.52 0.90
CA GLY A 553 31.94 -0.38 1.83
C GLY A 553 30.69 0.49 1.74
N HIS A 554 30.28 0.86 0.52
CA HIS A 554 29.05 1.62 0.31
C HIS A 554 27.78 0.82 0.66
N LEU A 555 27.72 -0.47 0.38
CA LEU A 555 26.60 -1.31 0.76
C LEU A 555 26.45 -1.42 2.29
N ALA A 556 27.56 -1.36 3.03
CA ALA A 556 27.56 -1.37 4.49
C ALA A 556 27.17 -0.02 5.09
N ALA A 557 27.79 1.07 4.61
CA ALA A 557 27.80 2.35 5.30
C ALA A 557 26.93 3.45 4.66
N SER A 558 26.56 3.34 3.38
CA SER A 558 25.85 4.41 2.69
C SER A 558 24.49 4.71 3.34
N ARG A 559 24.18 6.00 3.41
CA ARG A 559 22.87 6.52 3.81
C ARG A 559 21.92 6.71 2.63
N LEU A 560 22.40 6.51 1.40
CA LEU A 560 21.61 6.59 0.18
C LEU A 560 20.88 5.28 -0.08
N GLN A 561 19.77 5.34 -0.79
CA GLN A 561 19.00 4.17 -1.22
C GLN A 561 19.81 3.22 -2.09
N TYR A 562 20.75 3.72 -2.91
CA TYR A 562 21.61 2.89 -3.74
C TYR A 562 23.00 3.53 -3.98
N TYR A 563 23.95 2.71 -4.42
CA TYR A 563 25.29 3.12 -4.86
C TYR A 563 25.45 2.97 -6.39
N VAL A 564 26.28 3.83 -7.00
CA VAL A 564 26.57 3.82 -8.45
C VAL A 564 28.01 3.35 -8.67
N PRO A 565 28.25 2.07 -9.04
CA PRO A 565 29.59 1.49 -9.10
C PRO A 565 30.36 1.84 -10.38
N ARG A 566 30.58 3.12 -10.66
CA ARG A 566 31.24 3.60 -11.89
C ARG A 566 32.65 3.06 -12.08
N GLY A 567 33.48 3.06 -11.02
CA GLY A 567 34.83 2.52 -11.09
C GLY A 567 34.86 1.04 -11.45
N PHE A 568 33.92 0.24 -10.93
CA PHE A 568 33.81 -1.18 -11.27
C PHE A 568 33.44 -1.39 -12.74
N TRP A 569 32.52 -0.58 -13.28
CA TRP A 569 32.16 -0.64 -14.71
C TRP A 569 33.33 -0.33 -15.64
N LYS A 570 34.19 0.63 -15.26
CA LYS A 570 35.40 0.97 -16.03
C LYS A 570 36.48 -0.11 -15.91
N GLN A 571 36.60 -0.75 -14.74
CA GLN A 571 37.65 -1.73 -14.46
C GLN A 571 37.35 -3.12 -15.01
N PHE A 572 36.11 -3.61 -14.91
CA PHE A 572 35.78 -5.01 -15.15
C PHE A 572 35.78 -5.37 -16.66
N ARG A 573 36.40 -6.51 -16.99
CA ARG A 573 36.47 -7.08 -18.35
C ARG A 573 35.95 -8.51 -18.35
N LEU A 574 35.09 -8.84 -19.31
CA LEU A 574 34.57 -10.20 -19.49
C LEU A 574 35.36 -10.86 -20.63
N TRP A 575 36.04 -11.97 -20.34
CA TRP A 575 36.95 -12.66 -21.29
C TRP A 575 38.06 -11.78 -21.88
N GLY A 576 38.48 -10.75 -21.16
CA GLY A 576 39.53 -9.81 -21.58
C GLY A 576 39.03 -8.60 -22.36
N GLU A 577 37.77 -8.62 -22.82
CA GLU A 577 37.14 -7.51 -23.52
C GLU A 577 36.46 -6.53 -22.54
N PRO A 578 36.49 -5.22 -22.83
CA PRO A 578 35.69 -4.24 -22.09
C PRO A 578 34.20 -4.56 -22.18
N VAL A 579 33.47 -4.41 -21.07
CA VAL A 579 32.04 -4.71 -21.02
C VAL A 579 31.21 -3.54 -21.54
N ASN A 580 30.30 -3.80 -22.49
CA ASN A 580 29.28 -2.84 -22.89
C ASN A 580 28.13 -2.86 -21.87
N LEU A 581 27.93 -1.75 -21.13
CA LEU A 581 26.93 -1.67 -20.06
C LEU A 581 25.47 -1.73 -20.53
N ARG A 582 25.24 -1.64 -21.86
CA ARG A 582 23.93 -1.78 -22.49
C ARG A 582 23.66 -3.21 -22.98
N GLU A 583 24.64 -4.11 -22.89
CA GLU A 583 24.49 -5.53 -23.25
C GLU A 583 24.19 -6.39 -22.04
N GLN A 584 23.25 -7.31 -22.19
CA GLN A 584 22.90 -8.29 -21.17
C GLN A 584 23.82 -9.50 -21.29
N HIS A 585 24.36 -9.97 -20.16
CA HIS A 585 25.17 -11.18 -20.08
C HIS A 585 24.54 -12.22 -19.12
N ASP A 586 25.03 -13.45 -19.20
CA ASP A 586 24.69 -14.49 -18.22
C ASP A 586 25.31 -14.14 -16.86
N ALA A 587 24.47 -14.13 -15.81
CA ALA A 587 24.90 -13.86 -14.45
C ALA A 587 25.89 -14.91 -13.93
N LEU A 588 25.77 -16.18 -14.36
CA LEU A 588 26.68 -17.25 -13.97
C LEU A 588 28.06 -17.07 -14.62
N GLU A 589 28.10 -16.62 -15.86
CA GLU A 589 29.34 -16.32 -16.57
C GLU A 589 30.09 -15.16 -15.91
N PHE A 590 29.38 -14.09 -15.57
CA PHE A 590 29.92 -12.99 -14.78
C PHE A 590 30.42 -13.47 -13.41
N PHE A 591 29.64 -14.30 -12.71
CA PHE A 591 30.02 -14.87 -11.42
C PHE A 591 31.34 -15.64 -11.51
N ASN A 592 31.48 -16.57 -12.47
CA ASN A 592 32.70 -17.35 -12.63
C ASN A 592 33.91 -16.46 -12.92
N SER A 593 33.77 -15.51 -13.86
CA SER A 593 34.85 -14.57 -14.18
C SER A 593 35.25 -13.69 -13.00
N LEU A 594 34.29 -13.25 -12.19
CA LEU A 594 34.53 -12.45 -10.99
C LEU A 594 35.23 -13.29 -9.91
N VAL A 595 34.76 -14.51 -9.64
CA VAL A 595 35.34 -15.41 -8.63
C VAL A 595 36.80 -15.72 -8.96
N ASP A 596 37.09 -16.06 -10.21
CA ASP A 596 38.45 -16.35 -10.67
C ASP A 596 39.37 -15.13 -10.51
N SER A 597 38.89 -13.94 -10.90
CA SER A 597 39.66 -12.70 -10.78
C SER A 597 39.99 -12.38 -9.31
N LEU A 598 39.04 -12.60 -8.40
CA LEU A 598 39.22 -12.36 -6.97
C LEU A 598 40.20 -13.36 -6.34
N ASP A 599 40.08 -14.66 -6.64
CA ASP A 599 41.01 -15.66 -6.10
C ASP A 599 42.43 -15.47 -6.63
N GLU A 600 42.61 -15.09 -7.90
CA GLU A 600 43.92 -14.72 -8.44
C GLU A 600 44.47 -13.44 -7.79
N ALA A 601 43.63 -12.45 -7.49
CA ALA A 601 44.03 -11.25 -6.74
C ALA A 601 44.49 -11.60 -5.32
N LEU A 602 43.77 -12.48 -4.63
CA LEU A 602 44.12 -12.92 -3.27
C LEU A 602 45.44 -13.69 -3.26
N LYS A 603 45.63 -14.62 -4.19
CA LYS A 603 46.91 -15.35 -4.35
C LYS A 603 48.07 -14.40 -4.62
N ALA A 604 47.84 -13.40 -5.48
CA ALA A 604 48.82 -12.37 -5.82
C ALA A 604 49.26 -11.50 -4.62
N LEU A 605 48.39 -11.35 -3.61
CA LEU A 605 48.65 -10.64 -2.35
C LEU A 605 49.13 -11.57 -1.23
N GLY A 606 49.32 -12.87 -1.49
CA GLY A 606 49.77 -13.86 -0.50
C GLY A 606 48.66 -14.41 0.41
N HIS A 607 47.40 -14.16 0.08
CA HIS A 607 46.24 -14.72 0.77
C HIS A 607 45.76 -16.02 0.10
N PRO A 608 45.10 -16.93 0.83
CA PRO A 608 44.49 -18.11 0.24
C PRO A 608 43.31 -17.72 -0.67
N ALA A 609 43.01 -18.59 -1.65
CA ALA A 609 41.83 -18.48 -2.52
C ALA A 609 40.55 -18.62 -1.70
N MET A 610 40.04 -17.49 -1.21
CA MET A 610 38.93 -17.42 -0.27
C MET A 610 37.63 -17.88 -0.91
N LEU A 611 37.37 -17.52 -2.16
CA LEU A 611 36.10 -17.82 -2.80
C LEU A 611 36.03 -19.31 -3.14
N SER A 612 37.10 -19.88 -3.68
CA SER A 612 37.23 -21.34 -3.85
C SER A 612 37.07 -22.09 -2.52
N LYS A 613 37.55 -21.55 -1.40
CA LYS A 613 37.36 -22.19 -0.08
C LYS A 613 35.92 -22.12 0.44
N VAL A 614 35.18 -21.04 0.15
CA VAL A 614 33.81 -20.84 0.65
C VAL A 614 32.76 -21.46 -0.26
N LEU A 615 32.98 -21.41 -1.58
CA LEU A 615 32.01 -21.79 -2.61
C LEU A 615 32.40 -23.08 -3.36
N GLY A 616 33.67 -23.47 -3.32
CA GLY A 616 34.18 -24.62 -4.06
C GLY A 616 33.83 -25.96 -3.41
N GLY A 617 33.55 -26.95 -4.26
CA GLY A 617 33.43 -28.36 -3.91
C GLY A 617 34.15 -29.24 -4.93
N SER A 618 34.07 -30.56 -4.75
CA SER A 618 34.55 -31.53 -5.75
C SER A 618 33.60 -32.71 -5.89
N PHE A 619 33.48 -33.21 -7.13
CA PHE A 619 32.84 -34.47 -7.46
C PHE A 619 33.86 -35.60 -7.50
N ALA A 620 33.39 -36.82 -7.26
CA ALA A 620 34.07 -38.02 -7.72
C ALA A 620 33.36 -38.51 -8.99
N ASP A 621 33.93 -38.27 -10.17
CA ASP A 621 33.47 -38.87 -11.43
C ASP A 621 33.81 -40.35 -11.40
N GLN A 622 32.78 -41.19 -11.24
CA GLN A 622 32.91 -42.64 -11.11
C GLN A 622 32.37 -43.36 -12.32
N LYS A 623 33.22 -44.18 -12.95
CA LYS A 623 32.84 -45.08 -14.06
C LYS A 623 32.92 -46.52 -13.58
N ILE A 624 31.76 -47.14 -13.40
CA ILE A 624 31.61 -48.49 -12.85
C ILE A 624 31.25 -49.45 -13.99
N CYS A 625 32.17 -50.33 -14.39
CA CYS A 625 31.92 -51.28 -15.46
C CYS A 625 31.02 -52.42 -14.97
N GLN A 626 29.90 -52.67 -15.65
CA GLN A 626 29.01 -53.80 -15.29
C GLN A 626 29.49 -55.15 -15.87
N GLY A 627 30.18 -55.12 -17.01
CA GLY A 627 30.65 -56.33 -17.71
C GLY A 627 32.06 -56.80 -17.31
N CYS A 628 32.77 -56.05 -16.45
CA CYS A 628 34.11 -56.42 -15.96
C CYS A 628 34.37 -55.80 -14.58
N PRO A 629 35.35 -56.28 -13.78
CA PRO A 629 35.54 -55.83 -12.40
C PRO A 629 36.23 -54.47 -12.25
N HIS A 630 36.41 -53.70 -13.34
CA HIS A 630 37.11 -52.42 -13.30
C HIS A 630 36.19 -51.29 -12.81
N ARG A 631 36.76 -50.37 -12.02
CA ARG A 631 36.14 -49.12 -11.58
C ARG A 631 37.17 -48.01 -11.72
N TYR A 632 36.74 -46.88 -12.28
CA TYR A 632 37.54 -45.67 -12.42
C TYR A 632 36.93 -44.56 -11.60
N GLU A 633 37.78 -43.71 -11.02
CA GLU A 633 37.39 -42.57 -10.20
C GLU A 633 38.36 -41.42 -10.46
N CYS A 634 37.82 -40.22 -10.73
CA CYS A 634 38.56 -38.98 -10.91
C CYS A 634 37.91 -37.85 -10.11
N GLU A 635 38.69 -37.02 -9.45
CA GLU A 635 38.17 -35.89 -8.69
C GLU A 635 38.05 -34.66 -9.61
N GLU A 636 36.89 -34.00 -9.62
CA GLU A 636 36.62 -32.81 -10.44
C GLU A 636 36.09 -31.66 -9.57
N SER A 637 36.79 -30.53 -9.54
CA SER A 637 36.36 -29.36 -8.76
C SER A 637 35.21 -28.60 -9.42
N PHE A 638 34.30 -28.06 -8.63
CA PHE A 638 33.20 -27.18 -9.09
C PHE A 638 33.02 -25.97 -8.17
N THR A 639 32.53 -24.87 -8.73
CA THR A 639 32.05 -23.68 -7.99
C THR A 639 30.53 -23.62 -7.94
N THR A 640 29.84 -24.24 -8.90
CA THR A 640 28.38 -24.31 -8.99
C THR A 640 27.91 -25.71 -9.36
N LEU A 641 26.77 -26.12 -8.79
CA LEU A 641 26.06 -27.35 -9.12
C LEU A 641 25.02 -27.06 -10.21
N ASN A 642 25.22 -27.58 -11.41
CA ASN A 642 24.29 -27.39 -12.53
C ASN A 642 23.22 -28.50 -12.51
N VAL A 643 21.98 -28.19 -12.18
CA VAL A 643 20.90 -29.18 -12.08
C VAL A 643 19.97 -29.12 -13.30
N ASP A 644 19.49 -30.28 -13.76
CA ASP A 644 18.52 -30.34 -14.85
C ASP A 644 17.12 -29.96 -14.38
N ILE A 645 16.52 -29.00 -15.07
CA ILE A 645 15.17 -28.48 -14.79
C ILE A 645 14.11 -29.14 -15.67
N ARG A 646 14.46 -29.62 -16.87
CA ARG A 646 13.44 -30.07 -17.84
C ARG A 646 12.77 -31.37 -17.41
N ASN A 647 13.52 -32.28 -16.79
CA ASN A 647 13.04 -33.62 -16.46
C ASN A 647 12.67 -33.81 -14.98
N HIS A 648 12.78 -32.76 -14.16
CA HIS A 648 12.59 -32.84 -12.70
C HIS A 648 11.70 -31.70 -12.19
N GLN A 649 10.86 -31.99 -11.20
CA GLN A 649 9.93 -31.00 -10.63
C GLN A 649 10.47 -30.33 -9.36
N ASN A 650 11.55 -30.84 -8.78
CA ASN A 650 12.15 -30.32 -7.56
C ASN A 650 13.66 -30.57 -7.52
N LEU A 651 14.35 -29.86 -6.63
CA LEU A 651 15.81 -29.91 -6.48
C LEU A 651 16.31 -31.29 -6.04
N LEU A 652 15.60 -31.98 -5.15
CA LEU A 652 16.04 -33.28 -4.64
C LEU A 652 16.11 -34.31 -5.77
N ASP A 653 15.08 -34.38 -6.61
CA ASP A 653 15.04 -35.32 -7.74
C ASP A 653 16.17 -35.02 -8.74
N SER A 654 16.44 -33.73 -9.01
CA SER A 654 17.52 -33.33 -9.91
C SER A 654 18.92 -33.62 -9.36
N LEU A 655 19.11 -33.55 -8.04
CA LEU A 655 20.36 -33.95 -7.37
C LEU A 655 20.49 -35.47 -7.31
N GLU A 656 19.39 -36.21 -7.20
CA GLU A 656 19.40 -37.67 -7.24
C GLU A 656 19.90 -38.18 -8.60
N GLN A 657 19.69 -37.43 -9.69
CA GLN A 657 20.21 -37.78 -11.01
C GLN A 657 21.75 -37.87 -11.03
N TYR A 658 22.46 -37.03 -10.28
CA TYR A 658 23.92 -37.12 -10.13
C TYR A 658 24.37 -38.45 -9.52
N VAL A 659 23.54 -39.05 -8.66
CA VAL A 659 23.83 -40.32 -8.00
C VAL A 659 23.39 -41.51 -8.85
N LYS A 660 22.25 -41.39 -9.55
CA LYS A 660 21.78 -42.41 -10.51
C LYS A 660 22.78 -42.61 -11.65
N GLY A 661 23.38 -41.51 -12.12
CA GLY A 661 24.30 -41.50 -13.24
C GLY A 661 23.61 -41.85 -14.57
N ASP A 662 24.41 -41.93 -15.63
CA ASP A 662 23.94 -42.31 -16.97
C ASP A 662 24.54 -43.66 -17.37
N LEU A 663 23.68 -44.53 -17.92
CA LEU A 663 24.08 -45.87 -18.36
C LEU A 663 24.63 -45.81 -19.79
N LEU A 664 25.94 -46.04 -19.95
CA LEU A 664 26.60 -46.07 -21.25
C LEU A 664 26.44 -47.44 -21.93
N GLU A 665 25.41 -47.61 -22.75
CA GLU A 665 25.10 -48.86 -23.48
C GLU A 665 25.03 -48.69 -25.02
N GLY A 666 25.15 -49.81 -25.76
CA GLY A 666 25.00 -49.85 -27.22
C GLY A 666 26.19 -49.28 -28.02
N ALA A 667 25.93 -48.54 -29.10
CA ALA A 667 26.97 -47.97 -29.98
C ALA A 667 27.84 -46.87 -29.31
N ASN A 668 27.42 -46.37 -28.14
CA ASN A 668 28.21 -45.49 -27.28
C ASN A 668 29.27 -46.24 -26.46
N ASN A 669 29.32 -47.58 -26.54
CA ASN A 669 30.20 -48.44 -25.76
C ASN A 669 31.49 -48.87 -26.51
N ASN A 670 31.86 -48.17 -27.59
CA ASN A 670 33.08 -48.48 -28.34
C ASN A 670 34.33 -47.99 -27.58
N HIS A 671 34.74 -48.73 -26.55
CA HIS A 671 36.13 -48.84 -26.12
C HIS A 671 36.45 -50.29 -25.76
N VAL A 672 37.19 -50.96 -26.65
CA VAL A 672 37.74 -52.30 -26.44
C VAL A 672 39.17 -52.15 -25.92
N HIS A 673 39.42 -52.68 -24.71
CA HIS A 673 40.69 -53.08 -24.09
C HIS A 673 41.99 -52.33 -24.48
N GLY A 674 42.55 -51.57 -23.52
CA GLY A 674 44.01 -51.52 -23.33
C GLY A 674 44.79 -50.21 -23.55
N GLN A 675 44.17 -49.02 -23.56
CA GLN A 675 44.90 -47.75 -23.56
C GLN A 675 44.29 -46.70 -22.61
N PRO A 676 45.10 -45.84 -21.96
CA PRO A 676 44.61 -44.74 -21.13
C PRO A 676 43.88 -43.71 -22.02
N TYR A 677 42.68 -43.32 -21.57
CA TYR A 677 41.77 -42.44 -22.28
C TYR A 677 42.43 -41.07 -22.55
N THR A 678 42.55 -40.69 -23.83
CA THR A 678 42.96 -39.34 -24.26
C THR A 678 42.03 -38.86 -25.38
N GLY A 679 40.97 -38.11 -24.99
CA GLY A 679 40.05 -37.33 -25.85
C GLY A 679 38.73 -38.04 -26.25
N PRO A 680 37.72 -37.34 -26.84
CA PRO A 680 37.26 -35.95 -26.71
C PRO A 680 35.86 -35.88 -26.05
N ALA A 681 35.57 -36.74 -25.06
CA ALA A 681 34.32 -36.73 -24.29
C ALA A 681 34.31 -35.71 -23.13
N ALA A 682 35.10 -34.64 -23.26
CA ALA A 682 35.11 -33.47 -22.36
C ALA A 682 34.41 -32.23 -22.99
N HIS A 683 33.79 -32.38 -24.17
CA HIS A 683 33.27 -31.24 -24.94
C HIS A 683 31.75 -31.18 -25.11
N HIS A 684 30.97 -31.95 -24.36
CA HIS A 684 29.49 -31.85 -24.40
C HIS A 684 28.84 -31.14 -23.21
N MET A 685 29.62 -30.53 -22.32
CA MET A 685 29.09 -29.60 -21.31
C MET A 685 29.69 -28.19 -21.33
N ASN A 686 30.51 -27.83 -22.31
CA ASN A 686 30.98 -26.45 -22.46
C ASN A 686 31.28 -26.13 -23.93
N ASN A 687 30.30 -25.52 -24.62
CA ASN A 687 30.59 -24.39 -25.49
C ASN A 687 29.33 -23.54 -25.80
N PRO A 688 29.46 -22.21 -25.84
CA PRO A 688 28.38 -21.26 -26.08
C PRO A 688 28.08 -21.15 -27.58
N GLN A 689 26.79 -21.18 -27.95
CA GLN A 689 26.39 -20.85 -29.31
C GLN A 689 26.59 -19.36 -29.58
N ARG A 690 27.47 -19.08 -30.54
CA ARG A 690 27.70 -17.77 -31.14
C ARG A 690 26.47 -17.30 -31.92
N THR A 691 26.01 -16.09 -31.57
CA THR A 691 25.42 -15.04 -32.42
C THR A 691 24.34 -15.44 -33.44
N GLY A 692 23.08 -15.21 -33.06
CA GLY A 692 21.96 -15.06 -34.01
C GLY A 692 21.89 -13.63 -34.55
N GLN A 693 21.91 -13.49 -35.88
CA GLN A 693 21.45 -12.28 -36.56
C GLN A 693 19.93 -12.13 -36.39
N ARG A 694 19.52 -10.90 -36.08
CA ARG A 694 18.17 -10.32 -36.02
C ARG A 694 17.05 -11.08 -36.75
N ALA A 695 15.95 -11.31 -36.03
CA ALA A 695 14.60 -11.14 -36.57
C ALA A 695 13.70 -10.58 -35.45
N GLN A 696 13.16 -9.38 -35.70
CA GLN A 696 12.02 -8.82 -34.98
C GLN A 696 10.83 -9.75 -35.13
N GLU A 697 10.02 -9.91 -34.08
CA GLU A 697 8.60 -10.16 -34.27
C GLU A 697 7.80 -9.66 -33.06
N ASN A 698 6.94 -8.68 -33.38
CA ASN A 698 5.88 -8.16 -32.53
C ASN A 698 4.87 -9.27 -32.21
N TYR A 699 4.36 -9.26 -30.99
CA TYR A 699 3.20 -10.05 -30.57
C TYR A 699 2.01 -9.10 -30.37
N GLU A 700 1.10 -9.06 -31.33
CA GLU A 700 -0.34 -8.86 -31.13
C GLU A 700 -0.98 -10.15 -31.67
N GLY A 701 -1.73 -10.91 -30.87
CA GLY A 701 -3.10 -10.59 -30.52
C GLY A 701 -4.02 -11.55 -31.28
N SER A 702 -4.56 -12.52 -30.56
CA SER A 702 -5.38 -13.63 -31.05
C SER A 702 -6.73 -13.22 -31.63
N GLU A 703 -7.31 -14.16 -32.40
CA GLU A 703 -8.74 -14.37 -32.72
C GLU A 703 -9.34 -13.63 -33.94
N GLU A 704 -9.66 -14.39 -35.00
CA GLU A 704 -11.01 -14.93 -35.23
C GLU A 704 -11.05 -15.86 -36.47
N VAL A 705 -11.92 -16.86 -36.39
CA VAL A 705 -12.16 -17.92 -37.38
C VAL A 705 -13.38 -17.54 -38.25
N SER A 706 -13.31 -17.78 -39.57
CA SER A 706 -14.35 -18.40 -40.46
C SER A 706 -14.23 -17.91 -41.93
N PRO A 707 -14.82 -18.60 -42.96
CA PRO A 707 -14.57 -19.94 -43.49
C PRO A 707 -14.23 -19.86 -45.02
N PRO A 708 -14.08 -20.98 -45.78
CA PRO A 708 -13.35 -20.98 -47.05
C PRO A 708 -14.22 -20.61 -48.26
N GLN A 709 -13.65 -19.83 -49.20
CA GLN A 709 -14.18 -19.70 -50.55
C GLN A 709 -13.17 -20.20 -51.59
N THR A 710 -13.66 -21.20 -52.32
CA THR A 710 -13.30 -21.75 -53.63
C THR A 710 -12.35 -20.95 -54.53
N LYS A 711 -11.36 -21.68 -55.07
CA LYS A 711 -10.67 -21.39 -56.33
C LYS A 711 -11.68 -21.16 -57.46
N ASP A 712 -11.48 -20.11 -58.25
CA ASP A 712 -11.33 -20.22 -59.71
C ASP A 712 -10.92 -18.86 -60.33
N GLN A 713 -9.88 -18.96 -61.17
CA GLN A 713 -9.33 -17.99 -62.15
C GLN A 713 -8.55 -16.77 -61.65
#